data_AF-A0A9W8NIK9-F1
#
_entry.id   AF-A0A9W8NIK9-F1
#
_cell.length_a   1.000
_cell.length_b   1.000
_cell.length_c   1.000
_cell.angle_alpha   90.00
_cell.angle_beta   90.00
_cell.angle_gamma   90.00
#
_symmetry.space_group_name_H-M   'P 1'
#
loop_
_entity.id
_entity.type
_entity.pdbx_description
1 polymer ?
#
loop_
_entity_poly.entity_id
_entity_poly.type
_entity_poly.pdbx_seq_one_letter_code
_entity_poly.pdbx_strand_id
1 'polypeptide(L)'
;MLPGTIYLTWISFVAVLCAALVGLAAFRRHRERDIGKVITPVSVNYFFSRKCNKECAFCFHTEKDSYVASEDQMKHGLRLLKEAGMRKITFAGGEPFLYPQILAMLCRFCKEDLGLESVGIISNGTKIRKEWMEKHGQWLDILGVSCDSFNESTNIAIGRGTGNNVEQLFKVRGWCRELGIKFKLNTVVCVHNWEEDMAHMVQELDPFRWKVFQVLYVEGENDSREEEVYVSKRKRNAKKLLVSDEQFKTFCDKHKHVSAFVPEPNSIMASSYILLDEYLCFLDKGAGPEKQSRSILEVGVQKALSEVYWDQDAFNERGGMYDWTKEVIQGNIGGGECGSANEKLSCRQSRTKPQDLVYLGCLSMDDWRGPPFGASRFSRIVSKVEVERKFNLGPKFASAFLSECQTHRRKIYNTQGGPFFIVVQQPGQIIRDIYYDTKNDRLSTLGLWVRQRQVQSFPLGSSGQRNGHDCDTTAKAGVVLAQSASHMPQWNAKLRLGGHFNNSEFLEINGKQNVSDEVLRITGADTKLEDLQVATDLETRRLSWEVVQLADGMEPAAEMTIVLDEVTEAKATIQDNGVAKSAFNHTIGEVELFQEFETEDVDKAVHEGQRKKIAALRMEELKEFMMANTNIFSTTAKPIGKLTAYEMWKSSRG
;
A
#
# COMPACT_ATOMS: atom_id res chain seq x y z
N MET A 1 -58.76 -48.39 -6.27
CA MET A 1 -57.29 -48.50 -6.16
C MET A 1 -56.67 -47.52 -7.17
N LEU A 2 -55.92 -46.47 -6.84
CA LEU A 2 -55.90 -45.57 -5.68
C LEU A 2 -55.44 -44.22 -6.29
N PRO A 3 -56.35 -43.31 -6.66
CA PRO A 3 -55.99 -41.98 -7.19
C PRO A 3 -55.30 -41.08 -6.16
N GLY A 4 -55.30 -41.49 -4.89
CA GLY A 4 -54.79 -40.70 -3.77
C GLY A 4 -53.26 -40.60 -3.71
N THR A 5 -52.51 -41.57 -4.22
CA THR A 5 -51.03 -41.55 -4.13
C THR A 5 -50.40 -40.51 -5.05
N ILE A 6 -50.96 -40.28 -6.24
CA ILE A 6 -50.49 -39.23 -7.15
C ILE A 6 -50.86 -37.84 -6.59
N TYR A 7 -52.00 -37.72 -5.92
CA TYR A 7 -52.44 -36.46 -5.33
C TYR A 7 -51.56 -36.05 -4.14
N LEU A 8 -51.19 -37.03 -3.29
CA LEU A 8 -50.29 -36.82 -2.16
C LEU A 8 -48.87 -36.42 -2.59
N THR A 9 -48.32 -37.03 -3.64
CA THR A 9 -46.98 -36.66 -4.15
C THR A 9 -46.95 -35.27 -4.78
N TRP A 10 -48.02 -34.88 -5.49
CA TRP A 10 -48.17 -33.52 -6.01
C TRP A 10 -48.28 -32.46 -4.90
N ILE A 11 -49.05 -32.73 -3.85
CA ILE A 11 -49.17 -31.81 -2.71
C ILE A 11 -47.82 -31.66 -1.98
N SER A 12 -47.08 -32.74 -1.77
CA SER A 12 -45.75 -32.68 -1.15
C SER A 12 -44.76 -31.90 -2.02
N PHE A 13 -44.79 -32.06 -3.35
CA PHE A 13 -43.91 -31.33 -4.25
C PHE A 13 -44.21 -29.83 -4.24
N VAL A 14 -45.49 -29.45 -4.27
CA VAL A 14 -45.92 -28.04 -4.18
C VAL A 14 -45.54 -27.44 -2.82
N ALA A 15 -45.70 -28.17 -1.72
CA ALA A 15 -45.32 -27.71 -0.39
C ALA A 15 -43.81 -27.45 -0.27
N VAL A 16 -42.97 -28.34 -0.80
CA VAL A 16 -41.50 -28.16 -0.82
C VAL A 16 -41.11 -26.97 -1.71
N LEU A 17 -41.75 -26.81 -2.87
CA LEU A 17 -41.51 -25.68 -3.75
C LEU A 17 -41.90 -24.35 -3.09
N CYS A 18 -43.05 -24.30 -2.41
CA CYS A 18 -43.49 -23.13 -1.64
C CYS A 18 -42.53 -22.82 -0.49
N ALA A 19 -42.06 -23.83 0.26
CA ALA A 19 -41.07 -23.64 1.33
C ALA A 19 -39.73 -23.13 0.78
N ALA A 20 -39.28 -23.63 -0.37
CA ALA A 20 -38.07 -23.16 -1.04
C ALA A 20 -38.22 -21.72 -1.53
N LEU A 21 -39.37 -21.34 -2.09
CA LEU A 21 -39.66 -19.97 -2.53
C LEU A 21 -39.79 -18.99 -1.36
N VAL A 22 -40.41 -19.40 -0.25
CA VAL A 22 -40.46 -18.62 0.99
C VAL A 22 -39.06 -18.46 1.59
N GLY A 23 -38.25 -19.52 1.58
CA GLY A 23 -36.85 -19.48 1.98
C GLY A 23 -36.03 -18.53 1.11
N LEU A 24 -36.20 -18.57 -0.21
CA LEU A 24 -35.55 -17.66 -1.17
C LEU A 24 -36.00 -16.21 -1.00
N ALA A 25 -37.29 -15.98 -0.73
CA ALA A 25 -37.84 -14.65 -0.47
C ALA A 25 -37.38 -14.09 0.89
N ALA A 26 -37.30 -14.93 1.93
CA ALA A 26 -36.75 -14.58 3.22
C ALA A 26 -35.24 -14.30 3.14
N PHE A 27 -34.50 -15.11 2.38
CA PHE A 27 -33.08 -14.90 2.10
C PHE A 27 -32.84 -13.63 1.28
N ARG A 28 -33.65 -13.35 0.26
CA ARG A 28 -33.62 -12.08 -0.49
C ARG A 28 -33.94 -10.90 0.41
N ARG A 29 -34.99 -10.97 1.24
CA ARG A 29 -35.33 -9.90 2.19
C ARG A 29 -34.25 -9.69 3.24
N HIS A 30 -33.61 -10.74 3.74
CA HIS A 30 -32.49 -10.63 4.69
C HIS A 30 -31.30 -9.95 4.01
N ARG A 31 -30.94 -10.40 2.80
CA ARG A 31 -29.84 -9.84 2.01
C ARG A 31 -30.11 -8.40 1.58
N GLU A 32 -31.35 -8.03 1.27
CA GLU A 32 -31.78 -6.66 1.01
C GLU A 32 -31.76 -5.78 2.27
N ARG A 33 -31.99 -6.37 3.46
CA ARG A 33 -31.88 -5.69 4.76
C ARG A 33 -30.44 -5.31 5.12
N ASP A 34 -29.46 -6.11 4.67
CA ASP A 34 -28.04 -5.87 4.94
C ASP A 34 -27.40 -4.81 4.01
N ILE A 35 -27.97 -4.60 2.80
CA ILE A 35 -27.45 -3.66 1.79
C ILE A 35 -27.60 -2.17 2.19
N GLY A 36 -28.28 -1.86 3.31
CA GLY A 36 -28.53 -0.49 3.78
C GLY A 36 -27.98 -0.14 5.16
N LYS A 37 -27.22 -1.02 5.83
CA LYS A 37 -26.74 -0.76 7.19
C LYS A 37 -25.45 0.07 7.14
N VAL A 38 -25.56 1.36 7.47
CA VAL A 38 -24.39 2.24 7.63
C VAL A 38 -23.52 1.70 8.76
N ILE A 39 -22.27 1.34 8.47
CA ILE A 39 -21.33 0.82 9.47
C ILE A 39 -20.61 2.01 10.10
N THR A 40 -20.70 2.15 11.42
CA THR A 40 -19.99 3.20 12.16
C THR A 40 -18.67 2.66 12.70
N PRO A 41 -17.49 3.08 12.18
CA PRO A 41 -16.20 2.59 12.62
C PRO A 41 -15.75 3.27 13.93
N VAL A 42 -16.42 2.96 15.04
CA VAL A 42 -16.24 3.64 16.33
C VAL A 42 -14.78 3.64 16.81
N SER A 43 -14.08 2.50 16.66
CA SER A 43 -12.68 2.32 17.05
C SER A 43 -11.87 1.71 15.90
N VAL A 44 -10.89 2.45 15.40
CA VAL A 44 -10.05 2.05 14.25
C VAL A 44 -8.61 1.82 14.69
N ASN A 45 -7.98 0.75 14.19
CA ASN A 45 -6.54 0.52 14.37
C ASN A 45 -5.84 0.87 13.06
N TYR A 46 -4.99 1.89 13.07
CA TYR A 46 -4.28 2.34 11.88
C TYR A 46 -2.82 1.89 11.90
N PHE A 47 -2.47 0.99 10.98
CA PHE A 47 -1.13 0.47 10.74
C PHE A 47 -0.45 1.31 9.66
N PHE A 48 -0.01 2.52 10.01
CA PHE A 48 0.51 3.48 9.02
C PHE A 48 1.87 3.11 8.41
N SER A 49 2.51 2.04 8.89
CA SER A 49 3.74 1.48 8.35
C SER A 49 3.88 0.00 8.72
N ARG A 50 4.42 -0.80 7.81
CA ARG A 50 4.77 -2.21 8.03
C ARG A 50 6.19 -2.44 8.58
N LYS A 51 7.04 -1.40 8.60
CA LYS A 51 8.44 -1.53 9.02
C LYS A 51 8.57 -1.82 10.52
N CYS A 52 9.36 -2.82 10.89
CA CYS A 52 9.57 -3.21 12.29
C CYS A 52 11.05 -3.47 12.60
N ASN A 53 11.46 -3.25 13.84
CA ASN A 53 12.80 -3.57 14.33
C ASN A 53 12.86 -4.88 15.15
N LYS A 54 11.83 -5.73 15.03
CA LYS A 54 11.72 -7.04 15.68
C LYS A 54 11.32 -8.11 14.64
N GLU A 55 11.60 -9.36 14.97
CA GLU A 55 11.47 -10.49 14.05
C GLU A 55 10.48 -11.56 14.58
N CYS A 56 9.46 -11.13 15.35
CA CYS A 56 8.50 -12.02 16.01
C CYS A 56 7.89 -13.00 14.99
N ALA A 57 8.09 -14.30 15.17
CA ALA A 57 7.73 -15.31 14.18
C ALA A 57 6.22 -15.43 13.92
N PHE A 58 5.38 -15.01 14.87
CA PHE A 58 3.92 -14.97 14.70
C PHE A 58 3.39 -13.67 14.06
N CYS A 59 4.24 -12.68 13.75
CA CYS A 59 3.78 -11.35 13.35
C CYS A 59 2.78 -11.42 12.18
N PHE A 60 1.55 -10.97 12.42
CA PHE A 60 0.46 -11.04 11.45
C PHE A 60 0.34 -9.81 10.52
N HIS A 61 1.31 -8.90 10.56
CA HIS A 61 1.33 -7.66 9.79
C HIS A 61 2.79 -7.31 9.47
N THR A 62 3.32 -8.08 8.53
CA THR A 62 4.74 -8.20 8.20
C THR A 62 5.21 -7.07 7.28
N GLU A 63 6.54 -6.88 7.24
CA GLU A 63 7.22 -5.90 6.40
C GLU A 63 7.23 -6.35 4.93
N LYS A 64 6.07 -6.22 4.27
CA LYS A 64 5.89 -6.46 2.83
C LYS A 64 6.52 -5.35 1.99
N ASP A 65 6.34 -4.12 2.42
CA ASP A 65 6.92 -2.92 1.83
C ASP A 65 7.30 -1.88 2.91
N SER A 66 7.81 -0.74 2.47
CA SER A 66 8.18 0.38 3.33
C SER A 66 7.33 1.63 3.08
N TYR A 67 6.15 1.47 2.49
CA TYR A 67 5.26 2.59 2.19
C TYR A 67 4.74 3.23 3.47
N VAL A 68 4.60 4.55 3.42
CA VAL A 68 3.92 5.37 4.42
C VAL A 68 3.19 6.45 3.64
N ALA A 69 1.88 6.59 3.87
CA ALA A 69 1.08 7.62 3.23
C ALA A 69 1.61 9.03 3.54
N SER A 70 1.39 9.99 2.64
CA SER A 70 1.79 11.37 2.91
C SER A 70 0.97 11.97 4.07
N GLU A 71 1.49 13.02 4.70
CA GLU A 71 0.78 13.71 5.79
C GLU A 71 -0.63 14.14 5.37
N ASP A 72 -0.80 14.68 4.15
CA ASP A 72 -2.10 15.10 3.64
C ASP A 72 -3.06 13.91 3.45
N GLN A 73 -2.55 12.80 2.92
CA GLN A 73 -3.34 11.56 2.74
C GLN A 73 -3.79 11.01 4.08
N MET A 74 -2.89 10.92 5.06
CA MET A 74 -3.20 10.46 6.41
C MET A 74 -4.25 11.36 7.06
N LYS A 75 -4.03 12.68 7.06
CA LYS A 75 -5.00 13.64 7.62
C LYS A 75 -6.34 13.58 6.92
N HIS A 76 -6.38 13.43 5.61
CA HIS A 76 -7.62 13.28 4.86
C HIS A 76 -8.37 12.00 5.23
N GLY A 77 -7.69 10.86 5.25
CA GLY A 77 -8.27 9.58 5.65
C GLY A 77 -8.83 9.62 7.08
N LEU A 78 -8.10 10.24 8.01
CA LEU A 78 -8.56 10.40 9.39
C LEU A 78 -9.79 11.30 9.52
N ARG A 79 -9.91 12.36 8.70
CA ARG A 79 -11.15 13.18 8.62
C ARG A 79 -12.32 12.34 8.12
N LEU A 80 -12.13 11.56 7.04
CA LEU A 80 -13.17 10.68 6.51
C LEU A 80 -13.66 9.68 7.57
N LEU A 81 -12.75 9.10 8.35
CA LEU A 81 -13.10 8.19 9.45
C LEU A 81 -13.87 8.90 10.56
N LYS A 82 -13.45 10.11 10.95
CA LYS A 82 -14.16 10.94 11.94
C LYS A 82 -15.56 11.27 11.47
N GLU A 83 -15.73 11.70 10.22
CA GLU A 83 -17.02 11.99 9.59
C GLU A 83 -17.92 10.75 9.53
N ALA A 84 -17.33 9.57 9.33
CA ALA A 84 -18.05 8.29 9.38
C ALA A 84 -18.43 7.84 10.81
N GLY A 85 -17.97 8.55 11.85
CA GLY A 85 -18.33 8.31 13.25
C GLY A 85 -17.23 7.65 14.10
N MET A 86 -15.96 7.69 13.65
CA MET A 86 -14.83 7.28 14.48
C MET A 86 -14.69 8.18 15.71
N ARG A 87 -14.56 7.56 16.89
CA ARG A 87 -14.38 8.23 18.18
C ARG A 87 -13.04 7.90 18.83
N LYS A 88 -12.48 6.73 18.48
CA LYS A 88 -11.21 6.24 18.98
C LYS A 88 -10.32 5.77 17.84
N ILE A 89 -9.03 6.09 17.95
CA ILE A 89 -8.01 5.55 17.07
C ILE A 89 -6.89 4.89 17.88
N THR A 90 -6.28 3.85 17.33
CA THR A 90 -5.05 3.27 17.86
C THR A 90 -4.02 3.15 16.74
N PHE A 91 -2.89 3.84 16.88
CA PHE A 91 -1.78 3.70 15.96
C PHE A 91 -0.97 2.45 16.30
N ALA A 92 -0.91 1.53 15.35
CA ALA A 92 -0.14 0.29 15.41
C ALA A 92 0.72 0.19 14.13
N GLY A 93 1.20 -1.00 13.77
CA GLY A 93 2.05 -1.18 12.59
C GLY A 93 3.09 -2.26 12.82
N GLY A 94 4.17 -2.16 12.04
CA GLY A 94 5.42 -2.83 12.35
C GLY A 94 5.98 -2.34 13.69
N GLU A 95 6.54 -1.13 13.73
CA GLU A 95 6.83 -0.40 14.98
C GLU A 95 6.61 1.12 14.82
N PRO A 96 5.54 1.71 15.40
CA PRO A 96 5.22 3.14 15.28
C PRO A 96 6.37 4.09 15.66
N PHE A 97 7.13 3.75 16.71
CA PHE A 97 8.22 4.61 17.19
C PHE A 97 9.46 4.63 16.28
N LEU A 98 9.47 3.90 15.16
CA LEU A 98 10.43 4.12 14.08
C LEU A 98 10.17 5.43 13.32
N TYR A 99 8.96 5.98 13.41
CA TYR A 99 8.55 7.22 12.75
C TYR A 99 8.02 8.24 13.78
N PRO A 100 8.85 8.67 14.76
CA PRO A 100 8.37 9.42 15.92
C PRO A 100 7.73 10.77 15.58
N GLN A 101 8.18 11.43 14.51
CA GLN A 101 7.61 12.72 14.08
C GLN A 101 6.24 12.56 13.41
N ILE A 102 6.09 11.53 12.57
CA ILE A 102 4.79 11.18 11.96
C ILE A 102 3.81 10.78 13.06
N LEU A 103 4.24 9.91 13.98
CA LEU A 103 3.42 9.47 15.11
C LEU A 103 2.94 10.64 15.98
N ALA A 104 3.84 11.59 16.29
CA ALA A 104 3.50 12.78 17.05
C ALA A 104 2.50 13.67 16.30
N MET A 105 2.71 13.89 15.00
CA MET A 105 1.78 14.64 14.14
C MET A 105 0.39 13.99 14.13
N LEU A 106 0.31 12.67 13.97
CA LEU A 106 -0.96 11.94 13.94
C LEU A 106 -1.69 12.01 15.30
N CYS A 107 -0.96 11.84 16.41
CA CYS A 107 -1.55 11.95 17.75
C CYS A 107 -2.13 13.34 18.00
N ARG A 108 -1.35 14.37 17.67
CA ARG A 108 -1.79 15.77 17.77
C ARG A 108 -3.03 16.02 16.92
N PHE A 109 -2.98 15.65 15.64
CA PHE A 109 -4.08 15.89 14.71
C PHE A 109 -5.38 15.21 15.16
N CYS A 110 -5.29 13.96 15.62
CA CYS A 110 -6.45 13.25 16.13
C CYS A 110 -7.02 13.86 17.42
N LYS A 111 -6.17 14.37 18.32
CA LYS A 111 -6.63 14.89 19.61
C LYS A 111 -7.08 16.35 19.54
N GLU A 112 -6.30 17.21 18.90
CA GLU A 112 -6.56 18.66 18.81
C GLU A 112 -7.49 19.01 17.65
N ASP A 113 -7.17 18.58 16.42
CA ASP A 113 -7.92 19.00 15.24
C ASP A 113 -9.22 18.21 15.04
N LEU A 114 -9.21 16.89 15.28
CA LEU A 114 -10.41 16.05 15.11
C LEU A 114 -11.23 15.88 16.38
N GLY A 115 -10.70 16.23 17.56
CA GLY A 115 -11.38 16.04 18.83
C GLY A 115 -11.82 14.60 19.07
N LEU A 116 -10.94 13.62 18.80
CA LEU A 116 -11.23 12.23 19.14
C LEU A 116 -11.24 12.04 20.66
N GLU A 117 -12.17 11.20 21.12
CA GLU A 117 -12.28 10.86 22.54
C GLU A 117 -10.99 10.19 23.02
N SER A 118 -10.46 9.25 22.24
CA SER A 118 -9.28 8.46 22.62
C SER A 118 -8.29 8.27 21.48
N VAL A 119 -7.03 8.56 21.78
CA VAL A 119 -5.87 8.25 20.94
C VAL A 119 -5.01 7.21 21.68
N GLY A 120 -4.78 6.08 21.03
CA GLY A 120 -3.94 5.00 21.54
C GLY A 120 -2.73 4.73 20.66
N ILE A 121 -1.69 4.12 21.23
CA ILE A 121 -0.55 3.56 20.50
C ILE A 121 -0.33 2.12 20.96
N ILE A 122 0.02 1.22 20.04
CA ILE A 122 0.55 -0.11 20.35
C ILE A 122 2.00 -0.20 19.85
N SER A 123 2.93 -0.56 20.72
CA SER A 123 4.37 -0.60 20.42
C SER A 123 5.04 -1.82 21.07
N ASN A 124 6.16 -2.28 20.50
CA ASN A 124 7.05 -3.25 21.12
C ASN A 124 7.92 -2.66 22.26
N GLY A 125 7.84 -1.34 22.50
CA GLY A 125 8.48 -0.66 23.63
C GLY A 125 9.93 -0.22 23.42
N THR A 126 10.64 -0.82 22.45
CA THR A 126 12.11 -0.68 22.34
C THR A 126 12.61 0.67 21.83
N LYS A 127 11.74 1.43 21.14
CA LYS A 127 12.07 2.75 20.60
C LYS A 127 11.36 3.89 21.34
N ILE A 128 10.63 3.58 22.40
CA ILE A 128 9.99 4.58 23.25
C ILE A 128 11.06 5.30 24.06
N ARG A 129 11.07 6.62 23.97
CA ARG A 129 12.00 7.49 24.68
C ARG A 129 11.23 8.44 25.59
N LYS A 130 11.80 8.76 26.76
CA LYS A 130 11.17 9.63 27.74
C LYS A 130 10.87 11.02 27.14
N GLU A 131 11.80 11.57 26.37
CA GLU A 131 11.67 12.91 25.79
C GLU A 131 10.48 13.02 24.82
N TRP A 132 10.21 11.95 24.06
CA TRP A 132 9.04 11.91 23.18
C TRP A 132 7.75 11.89 23.99
N MET A 133 7.71 11.07 25.04
CA MET A 133 6.56 10.94 25.93
C MET A 133 6.25 12.26 26.65
N GLU A 134 7.26 12.95 27.18
CA GLU A 134 7.10 14.25 27.84
C GLU A 134 6.57 15.32 26.87
N LYS A 135 7.07 15.33 25.63
CA LYS A 135 6.68 16.35 24.64
C LYS A 135 5.30 16.10 24.01
N HIS A 136 4.92 14.84 23.78
CA HIS A 136 3.77 14.47 22.95
C HIS A 136 2.70 13.66 23.70
N GLY A 137 3.01 13.14 24.90
CA GLY A 137 2.11 12.33 25.72
C GLY A 137 0.82 13.05 26.14
N GLN A 138 0.80 14.39 26.09
CA GLN A 138 -0.41 15.17 26.30
C GLN A 138 -1.55 14.83 25.32
N TRP A 139 -1.25 14.35 24.11
CA TRP A 139 -2.25 13.92 23.13
C TRP A 139 -2.61 12.44 23.20
N LEU A 140 -1.87 11.67 24.00
CA LEU A 140 -2.03 10.23 24.13
C LEU A 140 -2.92 9.91 25.33
N ASP A 141 -3.90 9.04 25.13
CA ASP A 141 -4.74 8.50 26.21
C ASP A 141 -4.20 7.13 26.67
N ILE A 142 -3.86 6.25 25.71
CA ILE A 142 -3.49 4.86 25.98
C ILE A 142 -2.16 4.52 25.31
N LEU A 143 -1.20 3.99 26.08
CA LEU A 143 -0.01 3.35 25.53
C LEU A 143 -0.02 1.84 25.82
N GLY A 144 -0.23 1.06 24.77
CA GLY A 144 -0.12 -0.40 24.78
C GLY A 144 1.29 -0.85 24.47
N VAL A 145 1.89 -1.63 25.37
CA VAL A 145 3.19 -2.28 25.13
C VAL A 145 2.99 -3.77 24.96
N SER A 146 3.58 -4.32 23.90
CA SER A 146 3.52 -5.74 23.59
C SER A 146 4.66 -6.49 24.29
N CYS A 147 4.31 -7.36 25.23
CA CYS A 147 5.22 -8.20 26.01
C CYS A 147 4.61 -9.60 26.11
N ASP A 148 5.31 -10.60 25.56
CA ASP A 148 4.79 -11.98 25.52
C ASP A 148 5.41 -12.88 26.59
N SER A 149 6.49 -12.45 27.23
CA SER A 149 7.13 -13.20 28.29
C SER A 149 7.98 -12.27 29.14
N PHE A 150 8.09 -12.58 30.43
CA PHE A 150 9.05 -11.95 31.33
C PHE A 150 10.40 -12.68 31.33
N ASN A 151 10.49 -13.82 30.63
CA ASN A 151 11.71 -14.59 30.45
C ASN A 151 12.41 -14.19 29.14
N GLU A 152 13.71 -13.86 29.22
CA GLU A 152 14.47 -13.44 28.03
C GLU A 152 14.61 -14.57 27.01
N SER A 153 14.90 -15.79 27.45
CA SER A 153 15.02 -16.97 26.58
C SER A 153 13.74 -17.23 25.76
N THR A 154 12.57 -17.11 26.40
CA THR A 154 11.26 -17.23 25.73
C THR A 154 11.06 -16.12 24.70
N ASN A 155 11.38 -14.87 25.04
CA ASN A 155 11.32 -13.75 24.09
C ASN A 155 12.24 -13.96 22.87
N ILE A 156 13.45 -14.51 23.08
CA ILE A 156 14.37 -14.85 22.00
C ILE A 156 13.75 -15.92 21.09
N ALA A 157 13.21 -17.00 21.67
CA ALA A 157 12.57 -18.08 20.90
C ALA A 157 11.38 -17.59 20.06
N ILE A 158 10.63 -16.63 20.59
CA ILE A 158 9.51 -15.98 19.90
C ILE A 158 9.98 -15.07 18.75
N GLY A 159 11.20 -14.53 18.80
CA GLY A 159 11.69 -13.50 17.87
C GLY A 159 11.47 -12.06 18.36
N ARG A 160 11.17 -11.86 19.65
CA ARG A 160 11.17 -10.54 20.31
C ARG A 160 12.57 -10.01 20.57
N GLY A 161 13.61 -10.75 20.19
CA GLY A 161 15.02 -10.34 20.27
C GLY A 161 15.57 -10.36 21.70
N THR A 162 16.88 -10.10 21.80
CA THR A 162 17.64 -10.06 23.05
C THR A 162 17.58 -8.68 23.72
N GLY A 163 17.95 -8.62 25.00
CA GLY A 163 18.17 -7.38 25.76
C GLY A 163 17.16 -7.12 26.87
N ASN A 164 17.28 -5.94 27.49
CA ASN A 164 16.52 -5.54 28.68
C ASN A 164 15.07 -5.11 28.36
N ASN A 165 14.33 -5.88 27.54
CA ASN A 165 12.96 -5.56 27.13
C ASN A 165 12.02 -5.42 28.35
N VAL A 166 12.20 -6.25 29.38
CA VAL A 166 11.44 -6.18 30.64
C VAL A 166 11.78 -4.91 31.41
N GLU A 167 13.06 -4.56 31.57
CA GLU A 167 13.45 -3.30 32.22
C GLU A 167 12.86 -2.08 31.49
N GLN A 168 12.91 -2.09 30.16
CA GLN A 168 12.32 -1.04 29.33
C GLN A 168 10.80 -0.96 29.52
N LEU A 169 10.10 -2.09 29.67
CA LEU A 169 8.67 -2.14 29.96
C LEU A 169 8.33 -1.40 31.26
N PHE A 170 9.10 -1.66 32.33
CA PHE A 170 8.93 -0.96 33.62
C PHE A 170 9.25 0.53 33.53
N LYS A 171 10.28 0.93 32.77
CA LYS A 171 10.56 2.35 32.50
C LYS A 171 9.38 3.04 31.81
N VAL A 172 8.85 2.43 30.74
CA VAL A 172 7.69 2.97 30.01
C VAL A 172 6.46 3.04 30.92
N ARG A 173 6.21 2.04 31.76
CA ARG A 173 5.14 2.08 32.77
C ARG A 173 5.31 3.24 33.74
N GLY A 174 6.54 3.48 34.21
CA GLY A 174 6.90 4.63 35.06
C GLY A 174 6.56 5.96 34.40
N TRP A 175 6.96 6.15 33.14
CA TRP A 175 6.66 7.37 32.38
C TRP A 175 5.16 7.55 32.14
N CYS A 176 4.43 6.47 31.85
CA CYS A 176 2.98 6.53 31.72
C CYS A 176 2.31 7.01 33.02
N ARG A 177 2.80 6.55 34.17
CA ARG A 177 2.34 7.00 35.49
C ARG A 177 2.58 8.49 35.70
N GLU A 178 3.81 8.95 35.41
CA GLU A 178 4.21 10.36 35.55
C GLU A 178 3.36 11.29 34.69
N LEU A 179 2.96 10.84 33.49
CA LEU A 179 2.26 11.65 32.50
C LEU A 179 0.74 11.44 32.47
N GLY A 180 0.19 10.61 33.35
CA GLY A 180 -1.24 10.29 33.38
C GLY A 180 -1.75 9.53 32.14
N ILE A 181 -0.88 8.78 31.46
CA ILE A 181 -1.22 7.97 30.29
C ILE A 181 -1.64 6.57 30.76
N LYS A 182 -2.79 6.08 30.29
CA LYS A 182 -3.29 4.75 30.63
C LYS A 182 -2.38 3.66 30.01
N PHE A 183 -1.67 2.92 30.86
CA PHE A 183 -0.75 1.86 30.41
C PHE A 183 -1.48 0.52 30.18
N LYS A 184 -1.37 -0.01 28.96
CA LYS A 184 -1.96 -1.29 28.54
C LYS A 184 -0.86 -2.31 28.25
N LEU A 185 -1.09 -3.55 28.63
CA LEU A 185 -0.24 -4.69 28.28
C LEU A 185 -0.91 -5.54 27.21
N ASN A 186 -0.17 -5.95 26.18
CA ASN A 186 -0.63 -6.91 25.17
C ASN A 186 0.30 -8.14 25.18
N THR A 187 -0.26 -9.33 25.21
CA THR A 187 0.47 -10.61 25.21
C THR A 187 -0.12 -11.54 24.16
N VAL A 188 0.73 -12.11 23.31
CA VAL A 188 0.36 -13.20 22.40
C VAL A 188 0.80 -14.53 23.02
N VAL A 189 -0.18 -15.40 23.30
CA VAL A 189 0.04 -16.74 23.84
C VAL A 189 0.33 -17.72 22.70
N CYS A 190 1.45 -18.41 22.81
CA CYS A 190 2.01 -19.33 21.83
C CYS A 190 2.68 -20.52 22.54
N VAL A 191 3.23 -21.45 21.75
CA VAL A 191 3.83 -22.70 22.26
C VAL A 191 4.93 -22.48 23.31
N HIS A 192 5.60 -21.32 23.28
CA HIS A 192 6.72 -21.02 24.18
C HIS A 192 6.31 -20.41 25.53
N ASN A 193 5.10 -19.88 25.69
CA ASN A 193 4.71 -19.12 26.89
C ASN A 193 3.35 -19.51 27.49
N TRP A 194 2.61 -20.46 26.90
CA TRP A 194 1.28 -20.85 27.41
C TRP A 194 1.34 -21.48 28.82
N GLU A 195 2.50 -21.98 29.24
CA GLU A 195 2.74 -22.50 30.60
C GLU A 195 3.31 -21.47 31.56
N GLU A 196 3.65 -20.26 31.11
CA GLU A 196 4.22 -19.23 31.98
C GLU A 196 3.19 -18.76 33.02
N ASP A 197 3.64 -18.42 34.22
CA ASP A 197 2.86 -17.66 35.20
C ASP A 197 3.38 -16.23 35.20
N MET A 198 2.53 -15.31 34.77
CA MET A 198 2.83 -13.89 34.61
C MET A 198 2.13 -13.04 35.69
N ALA A 199 1.35 -13.64 36.59
CA ALA A 199 0.44 -12.91 37.48
C ALA A 199 1.17 -11.88 38.33
N HIS A 200 2.26 -12.28 39.01
CA HIS A 200 3.05 -11.40 39.86
C HIS A 200 3.60 -10.19 39.10
N MET A 201 4.25 -10.42 37.95
CA MET A 201 4.87 -9.36 37.15
C MET A 201 3.82 -8.40 36.56
N VAL A 202 2.67 -8.93 36.13
CA VAL A 202 1.57 -8.09 35.60
C VAL A 202 0.94 -7.26 36.72
N GLN A 203 0.76 -7.82 37.92
CA GLN A 203 0.27 -7.08 39.08
C GLN A 203 1.24 -5.97 39.48
N GLU A 204 2.55 -6.22 39.43
CA GLU A 204 3.57 -5.20 39.69
C GLU A 204 3.55 -4.07 38.65
N LEU A 205 3.37 -4.43 37.37
CA LEU A 205 3.22 -3.45 36.29
C LEU A 205 1.92 -2.65 36.40
N ASP A 206 0.90 -3.17 37.05
CA ASP A 206 -0.41 -2.52 37.24
C ASP A 206 -0.93 -1.86 35.94
N PRO A 207 -1.13 -2.63 34.85
CA PRO A 207 -1.79 -2.11 33.67
C PRO A 207 -3.28 -1.94 33.92
N PHE A 208 -3.88 -0.85 33.42
CA PHE A 208 -5.34 -0.71 33.51
C PHE A 208 -6.07 -1.78 32.67
N ARG A 209 -5.36 -2.37 31.70
CA ARG A 209 -5.87 -3.45 30.85
C ARG A 209 -4.73 -4.34 30.34
N TRP A 210 -4.91 -5.65 30.45
CA TRP A 210 -4.02 -6.67 29.91
C TRP A 210 -4.79 -7.50 28.89
N LYS A 211 -4.50 -7.29 27.59
CA LYS A 211 -5.08 -8.07 26.50
C LYS A 211 -4.22 -9.29 26.22
N VAL A 212 -4.84 -10.46 26.25
CA VAL A 212 -4.18 -11.75 26.06
C VAL A 212 -4.78 -12.41 24.84
N PHE A 213 -4.01 -12.46 23.76
CA PHE A 213 -4.42 -12.98 22.47
C PHE A 213 -3.93 -14.41 22.31
N GLN A 214 -4.78 -15.29 21.78
CA GLN A 214 -4.29 -16.54 21.21
C GLN A 214 -3.52 -16.21 19.92
N VAL A 215 -2.39 -16.89 19.68
CA VAL A 215 -1.64 -16.71 18.43
C VAL A 215 -2.51 -17.03 17.21
N LEU A 216 -2.49 -16.13 16.22
CA LEU A 216 -3.28 -16.24 14.98
C LEU A 216 -2.39 -16.52 13.78
N TYR A 217 -2.83 -17.50 12.99
CA TYR A 217 -2.31 -17.78 11.66
C TYR A 217 -3.07 -16.95 10.62
N VAL A 218 -2.36 -16.22 9.77
CA VAL A 218 -2.90 -15.38 8.70
C VAL A 218 -2.14 -15.69 7.41
N GLU A 219 -2.86 -16.25 6.44
CA GLU A 219 -2.31 -16.57 5.13
C GLU A 219 -1.94 -15.29 4.37
N GLY A 220 -0.78 -15.30 3.70
CA GLY A 220 -0.16 -14.12 3.09
C GLY A 220 0.58 -13.18 4.05
N GLU A 221 0.62 -13.47 5.36
CA GLU A 221 1.37 -12.69 6.36
C GLU A 221 2.39 -13.55 7.10
N ASN A 222 1.96 -14.63 7.75
CA ASN A 222 2.82 -15.46 8.60
C ASN A 222 2.79 -16.95 8.25
N ASP A 223 2.66 -17.23 6.95
CA ASP A 223 2.52 -18.56 6.35
C ASP A 223 3.74 -19.04 5.57
N SER A 224 4.84 -18.30 5.61
CA SER A 224 6.06 -18.65 4.87
C SER A 224 6.67 -19.96 5.36
N ARG A 225 7.35 -20.68 4.46
CA ARG A 225 8.11 -21.88 4.80
C ARG A 225 9.40 -21.54 5.55
N GLU A 226 9.94 -22.46 6.34
CA GLU A 226 11.15 -22.21 7.15
C GLU A 226 12.35 -21.84 6.26
N GLU A 227 12.48 -22.44 5.09
CA GLU A 227 13.54 -22.12 4.13
C GLU A 227 13.43 -20.66 3.65
N GLU A 228 12.21 -20.16 3.48
CA GLU A 228 11.96 -18.79 3.05
C GLU A 228 12.19 -17.78 4.17
N VAL A 229 11.87 -18.14 5.41
CA VAL A 229 12.17 -17.33 6.61
C VAL A 229 13.68 -17.24 6.81
N TYR A 230 14.42 -18.34 6.56
CA TYR A 230 15.88 -18.35 6.62
C TYR A 230 16.51 -17.40 5.59
N VAL A 231 15.97 -17.37 4.36
CA VAL A 231 16.45 -16.48 3.29
C VAL A 231 16.06 -15.03 3.53
N SER A 232 14.84 -14.76 4.02
CA SER A 232 14.33 -13.41 4.24
C SER A 232 13.78 -13.27 5.65
N LYS A 233 14.52 -12.54 6.48
CA LYS A 233 14.09 -12.14 7.83
C LYS A 233 12.86 -11.21 7.86
N ARG A 234 12.24 -10.90 6.71
CA ARG A 234 10.94 -10.19 6.63
C ARG A 234 9.74 -11.15 6.57
N LYS A 235 9.98 -12.40 6.17
CA LYS A 235 8.97 -13.47 6.15
C LYS A 235 8.78 -14.08 7.54
N ARG A 236 7.61 -14.65 7.79
CA ARG A 236 7.20 -15.16 9.12
C ARG A 236 6.53 -16.52 8.98
N ASN A 237 6.66 -17.34 10.02
CA ASN A 237 6.01 -18.65 10.11
C ASN A 237 5.38 -18.82 11.49
N ALA A 238 4.07 -18.63 11.59
CA ALA A 238 3.32 -18.80 12.83
C ALA A 238 2.95 -20.25 13.12
N LYS A 239 3.02 -21.18 12.15
CA LYS A 239 2.55 -22.57 12.32
C LYS A 239 3.24 -23.29 13.47
N LYS A 240 4.54 -23.04 13.66
CA LYS A 240 5.32 -23.64 14.76
C LYS A 240 5.02 -23.05 16.14
N LEU A 241 4.27 -21.95 16.20
CA LEU A 241 3.95 -21.24 17.43
C LEU A 241 2.52 -21.45 17.89
N LEU A 242 1.68 -22.11 17.08
CA LEU A 242 0.27 -22.33 17.38
C LEU A 242 0.07 -23.10 18.69
N VAL A 243 -1.00 -22.74 19.39
CA VAL A 243 -1.49 -23.44 20.59
C VAL A 243 -2.94 -23.84 20.40
N SER A 244 -3.33 -24.97 20.98
CA SER A 244 -4.73 -25.39 20.99
C SER A 244 -5.59 -24.47 21.86
N ASP A 245 -6.91 -24.53 21.67
CA ASP A 245 -7.86 -23.80 22.49
C ASP A 245 -7.78 -24.23 23.97
N GLU A 246 -7.47 -25.50 24.25
CA GLU A 246 -7.23 -26.01 25.61
C GLU A 246 -5.96 -25.46 26.24
N GLN A 247 -4.87 -25.35 25.48
CA GLN A 247 -3.63 -24.72 25.95
C GLN A 247 -3.85 -23.25 26.26
N PHE A 248 -4.54 -22.52 25.37
CA PHE A 248 -4.91 -21.13 25.59
C PHE A 248 -5.82 -20.97 26.81
N LYS A 249 -6.82 -21.85 26.96
CA LYS A 249 -7.71 -21.90 28.12
C LYS A 249 -6.93 -22.14 29.42
N THR A 250 -5.91 -23.00 29.39
CA THR A 250 -5.05 -23.26 30.56
C THR A 250 -4.31 -21.99 31.00
N PHE A 251 -3.75 -21.23 30.05
CA PHE A 251 -3.17 -19.92 30.33
C PHE A 251 -4.21 -18.95 30.91
N CYS A 252 -5.43 -18.93 30.35
CA CYS A 252 -6.50 -18.06 30.85
C CYS A 252 -6.95 -18.42 32.26
N ASP A 253 -7.15 -19.70 32.57
CA ASP A 253 -7.57 -20.16 33.88
C ASP A 253 -6.55 -19.82 34.97
N LYS A 254 -5.27 -19.82 34.63
CA LYS A 254 -4.19 -19.40 35.53
C LYS A 254 -4.28 -17.92 35.87
N HIS A 255 -4.65 -17.05 34.93
CA HIS A 255 -4.53 -15.59 35.07
C HIS A 255 -5.84 -14.82 35.22
N LYS A 256 -7.00 -15.47 35.08
CA LYS A 256 -8.33 -14.82 35.18
C LYS A 256 -8.60 -14.09 36.51
N HIS A 257 -7.81 -14.35 37.54
CA HIS A 257 -7.89 -13.68 38.84
C HIS A 257 -7.25 -12.28 38.82
N VAL A 258 -6.46 -11.94 37.80
CA VAL A 258 -5.88 -10.60 37.62
C VAL A 258 -6.97 -9.67 37.09
N SER A 259 -7.26 -8.57 37.80
CA SER A 259 -8.38 -7.67 37.49
C SER A 259 -8.35 -7.06 36.08
N ALA A 260 -7.14 -6.78 35.56
CA ALA A 260 -6.94 -6.19 34.24
C ALA A 260 -7.06 -7.20 33.08
N PHE A 261 -7.18 -8.50 33.36
CA PHE A 261 -7.09 -9.58 32.38
C PHE A 261 -8.28 -9.60 31.41
N VAL A 262 -7.99 -9.60 30.10
CA VAL A 262 -9.00 -9.68 29.04
C VAL A 262 -8.52 -10.66 27.96
N PRO A 263 -9.05 -11.90 27.93
CA PRO A 263 -8.67 -12.90 26.95
C PRO A 263 -9.36 -12.67 25.60
N GLU A 264 -8.66 -12.99 24.52
CA GLU A 264 -9.16 -12.95 23.14
C GLU A 264 -8.74 -14.22 22.38
N PRO A 265 -9.60 -15.26 22.35
CA PRO A 265 -9.38 -16.43 21.53
C PRO A 265 -9.55 -16.10 20.04
N ASN A 266 -9.02 -16.98 19.17
CA ASN A 266 -9.07 -16.79 17.72
C ASN A 266 -10.50 -16.71 17.15
N SER A 267 -11.46 -17.37 17.80
CA SER A 267 -12.88 -17.35 17.41
C SER A 267 -13.51 -15.95 17.44
N ILE A 268 -12.92 -15.01 18.20
CA ILE A 268 -13.43 -13.64 18.36
C ILE A 268 -12.48 -12.63 17.70
N MET A 269 -11.17 -12.88 17.71
CA MET A 269 -10.18 -11.89 17.27
C MET A 269 -10.22 -11.60 15.76
N ALA A 270 -10.47 -12.60 14.92
CA ALA A 270 -10.26 -12.50 13.47
C ALA A 270 -11.16 -11.47 12.76
N SER A 271 -12.39 -11.25 13.24
CA SER A 271 -13.41 -10.41 12.59
C SER A 271 -13.83 -9.17 13.40
N SER A 272 -13.36 -9.02 14.63
CA SER A 272 -13.87 -8.02 15.58
C SER A 272 -13.07 -6.71 15.62
N TYR A 273 -12.09 -6.55 14.73
CA TYR A 273 -11.26 -5.36 14.63
C TYR A 273 -11.43 -4.68 13.28
N ILE A 274 -11.58 -3.35 13.32
CA ILE A 274 -11.39 -2.52 12.12
C ILE A 274 -9.91 -2.20 12.05
N LEU A 275 -9.24 -2.81 11.07
CA LEU A 275 -7.82 -2.63 10.79
C LEU A 275 -7.69 -1.82 9.50
N LEU A 276 -6.94 -0.73 9.56
CA LEU A 276 -6.65 0.14 8.43
C LEU A 276 -5.15 0.06 8.14
N ASP A 277 -4.76 -0.32 6.93
CA ASP A 277 -3.36 -0.49 6.55
C ASP A 277 -2.68 0.81 6.13
N GLU A 278 -1.40 0.74 5.76
CA GLU A 278 -0.56 1.86 5.35
C GLU A 278 -1.09 2.63 4.13
N TYR A 279 -1.92 2.01 3.30
CA TYR A 279 -2.58 2.59 2.12
C TYR A 279 -3.98 3.16 2.42
N LEU A 280 -4.38 3.13 3.70
CA LEU A 280 -5.70 3.52 4.17
C LEU A 280 -6.81 2.61 3.59
N CYS A 281 -6.51 1.33 3.39
CA CYS A 281 -7.45 0.27 3.04
C CYS A 281 -7.84 -0.51 4.30
N PHE A 282 -9.08 -0.99 4.38
CA PHE A 282 -9.47 -1.89 5.46
C PHE A 282 -8.96 -3.30 5.20
N LEU A 283 -8.55 -3.99 6.27
CA LEU A 283 -8.10 -5.38 6.23
C LEU A 283 -9.12 -6.29 6.94
N ASP A 284 -9.44 -7.40 6.28
CA ASP A 284 -10.17 -8.53 6.85
C ASP A 284 -9.20 -9.71 7.02
N LYS A 285 -8.94 -10.05 8.29
CA LYS A 285 -8.04 -11.14 8.71
C LYS A 285 -8.83 -12.35 9.21
N GLY A 286 -10.04 -12.55 8.69
CA GLY A 286 -10.90 -13.70 8.95
C GLY A 286 -10.27 -15.05 8.60
N ALA A 287 -11.09 -16.09 8.52
CA ALA A 287 -10.61 -17.41 8.14
C ALA A 287 -10.20 -17.45 6.65
N GLY A 288 -8.90 -17.41 6.37
CA GLY A 288 -8.32 -17.57 5.03
C GLY A 288 -7.28 -16.50 4.67
N PRO A 289 -7.04 -16.27 3.35
CA PRO A 289 -6.19 -15.19 2.87
C PRO A 289 -6.67 -13.82 3.35
N GLU A 290 -5.73 -12.97 3.76
CA GLU A 290 -6.01 -11.56 4.06
C GLU A 290 -6.73 -10.91 2.88
N LYS A 291 -7.89 -10.29 3.14
CA LYS A 291 -8.60 -9.47 2.15
C LYS A 291 -8.39 -8.00 2.46
N GLN A 292 -8.16 -7.22 1.42
CA GLN A 292 -7.93 -5.78 1.49
C GLN A 292 -9.03 -5.08 0.68
N SER A 293 -9.67 -4.06 1.27
CA SER A 293 -10.59 -3.20 0.53
C SER A 293 -9.84 -2.25 -0.40
N ARG A 294 -10.56 -1.50 -1.23
CA ARG A 294 -9.97 -0.27 -1.81
C ARG A 294 -9.75 0.78 -0.73
N SER A 295 -8.87 1.74 -1.02
CA SER A 295 -8.52 2.81 -0.08
C SER A 295 -9.74 3.68 0.22
N ILE A 296 -9.92 4.07 1.49
CA ILE A 296 -10.97 5.02 1.88
C ILE A 296 -10.81 6.38 1.17
N LEU A 297 -9.60 6.71 0.70
CA LEU A 297 -9.35 7.92 -0.08
C LEU A 297 -9.94 7.85 -1.50
N GLU A 298 -10.16 6.64 -2.03
CA GLU A 298 -10.71 6.43 -3.36
C GLU A 298 -12.23 6.30 -3.33
N VAL A 299 -12.74 5.44 -2.43
CA VAL A 299 -14.13 5.01 -2.45
C VAL A 299 -14.96 5.54 -1.27
N GLY A 300 -14.32 6.20 -0.31
CA GLY A 300 -14.92 6.61 0.95
C GLY A 300 -15.08 5.44 1.93
N VAL A 301 -15.34 5.78 3.19
CA VAL A 301 -15.33 4.81 4.30
C VAL A 301 -16.41 3.74 4.16
N GLN A 302 -17.65 4.11 3.85
CA GLN A 302 -18.76 3.15 3.79
C GLN A 302 -18.57 2.12 2.68
N LYS A 303 -18.08 2.55 1.51
CA LYS A 303 -17.86 1.62 0.40
C LYS A 303 -16.70 0.68 0.71
N ALA A 304 -15.60 1.20 1.26
CA ALA A 304 -14.47 0.38 1.67
C ALA A 304 -14.86 -0.64 2.76
N LEU A 305 -15.65 -0.23 3.77
CA LEU A 305 -16.16 -1.15 4.80
C LEU A 305 -17.08 -2.23 4.20
N SER A 306 -17.84 -1.93 3.14
CA SER A 306 -18.69 -2.94 2.47
C SER A 306 -17.91 -4.00 1.69
N GLU A 307 -16.62 -3.78 1.46
CA GLU A 307 -15.74 -4.70 0.73
C GLU A 307 -15.00 -5.69 1.65
N VAL A 308 -15.09 -5.50 2.97
CA VAL A 308 -14.49 -6.34 4.01
C VAL A 308 -15.55 -6.87 4.97
N TYR A 309 -15.31 -8.03 5.58
CA TYR A 309 -16.17 -8.50 6.66
C TYR A 309 -15.74 -7.88 7.99
N TRP A 310 -16.69 -7.28 8.71
CA TRP A 310 -16.49 -6.82 10.08
C TRP A 310 -17.67 -7.23 10.94
N ASP A 311 -17.36 -7.87 12.07
CA ASP A 311 -18.36 -8.38 13.01
C ASP A 311 -18.58 -7.40 14.17
N GLN A 312 -19.69 -6.66 14.08
CA GLN A 312 -20.09 -5.69 15.09
C GLN A 312 -20.38 -6.33 16.44
N ASP A 313 -20.99 -7.51 16.42
CA ASP A 313 -21.46 -8.18 17.62
C ASP A 313 -20.24 -8.74 18.36
N ALA A 314 -19.30 -9.36 17.64
CA ALA A 314 -18.01 -9.78 18.20
C ALA A 314 -17.18 -8.61 18.76
N PHE A 315 -17.24 -7.41 18.14
CA PHE A 315 -16.60 -6.20 18.69
C PHE A 315 -17.17 -5.78 20.05
N ASN A 316 -18.48 -5.90 20.24
CA ASN A 316 -19.13 -5.56 21.51
C ASN A 316 -18.87 -6.66 22.56
N GLU A 317 -19.03 -7.94 22.19
CA GLU A 317 -18.84 -9.10 23.07
C GLU A 317 -17.43 -9.17 23.69
N ARG A 318 -16.39 -8.78 22.93
CA ARG A 318 -15.01 -8.72 23.43
C ARG A 318 -14.69 -7.51 24.33
N GLY A 319 -15.70 -6.71 24.67
CA GLY A 319 -15.55 -5.47 25.44
C GLY A 319 -14.73 -4.41 24.69
N GLY A 320 -14.99 -4.26 23.38
CA GLY A 320 -14.39 -3.23 22.52
C GLY A 320 -14.76 -1.81 22.95
N MET A 321 -15.92 -1.65 23.58
CA MET A 321 -16.38 -0.45 24.29
C MET A 321 -15.92 -0.47 25.75
N TYR A 322 -15.18 0.54 26.19
CA TYR A 322 -14.71 0.69 27.58
C TYR A 322 -14.27 2.14 27.85
N ASP A 323 -14.02 2.49 29.11
CA ASP A 323 -13.46 3.82 29.43
C ASP A 323 -12.02 3.96 28.91
N TRP A 324 -11.91 4.62 27.77
CA TRP A 324 -10.69 4.81 27.02
C TRP A 324 -10.14 6.24 27.05
N THR A 325 -10.81 7.14 27.78
CA THR A 325 -10.37 8.54 27.95
C THR A 325 -9.46 8.64 29.17
N LYS A 326 -8.40 9.43 29.11
CA LYS A 326 -7.70 9.84 30.34
C LYS A 326 -8.47 10.96 31.04
N GLU A 327 -8.32 11.06 32.36
CA GLU A 327 -8.85 12.21 33.11
C GLU A 327 -8.06 13.47 32.72
N VAL A 328 -8.77 14.55 32.39
CA VAL A 328 -8.15 15.84 32.09
C VAL A 328 -7.88 16.55 33.41
N ILE A 329 -6.61 16.56 33.85
CA ILE A 329 -6.19 17.43 34.95
C ILE A 329 -6.26 18.87 34.42
N GLN A 330 -7.32 19.60 34.78
CA GLN A 330 -7.39 21.04 34.54
C GLN A 330 -6.27 21.71 35.35
N GLY A 331 -5.22 22.14 34.66
CA GLY A 331 -4.20 23.00 35.24
C GLY A 331 -4.86 24.32 35.65
N ASN A 332 -5.04 24.52 36.95
CA ASN A 332 -5.42 25.80 37.52
C ASN A 332 -4.36 26.83 37.11
N ILE A 333 -4.72 27.75 36.22
CA ILE A 333 -3.99 28.99 36.00
C ILE A 333 -4.28 29.87 37.21
N GLY A 334 -3.47 29.72 38.25
CA GLY A 334 -3.43 30.60 39.42
C GLY A 334 -2.08 31.29 39.46
N GLY A 335 -2.05 32.59 39.21
CA GLY A 335 -0.85 33.42 39.29
C GLY A 335 -0.26 33.46 40.70
N GLY A 336 1.07 33.53 40.77
CA GLY A 336 1.83 33.74 42.00
C GLY A 336 3.32 33.84 41.70
N GLU A 337 3.90 34.98 42.05
CA GLU A 337 5.22 35.46 41.67
C GLU A 337 6.41 34.73 42.32
N CYS A 338 7.53 34.77 41.58
CA CYS A 338 8.93 35.00 41.97
C CYS A 338 9.47 34.43 43.32
N GLY A 339 10.48 33.57 43.19
CA GLY A 339 11.46 33.28 44.25
C GLY A 339 12.76 32.73 43.67
N SER A 340 13.77 33.59 43.56
CA SER A 340 15.11 33.30 43.04
C SER A 340 15.91 32.30 43.89
N ALA A 341 16.67 31.43 43.25
CA ALA A 341 17.97 30.98 43.78
C ALA A 341 18.91 30.54 42.65
N ASN A 342 20.04 31.25 42.58
CA ASN A 342 21.23 30.99 41.78
C ASN A 342 21.86 29.64 42.15
N GLU A 343 22.35 28.88 41.18
CA GLU A 343 23.66 28.24 41.31
C GLU A 343 24.28 27.92 39.93
N LYS A 344 25.46 28.52 39.71
CA LYS A 344 26.37 28.29 38.60
C LYS A 344 27.19 27.04 38.88
N LEU A 345 27.47 26.20 37.87
CA LEU A 345 28.76 25.50 37.80
C LEU A 345 29.12 25.08 36.36
N SER A 346 30.39 25.29 36.06
CA SER A 346 31.01 25.42 34.74
C SER A 346 31.56 24.10 34.17
N CYS A 347 31.56 24.02 32.84
CA CYS A 347 32.37 23.10 32.03
C CYS A 347 33.86 23.12 32.40
N ARG A 348 34.49 21.94 32.47
CA ARG A 348 35.95 21.77 32.39
C ARG A 348 36.30 20.78 31.27
N GLN A 349 37.08 21.27 30.33
CA GLN A 349 37.84 20.49 29.35
C GLN A 349 39.12 19.93 30.01
N SER A 350 39.57 18.75 29.58
CA SER A 350 40.99 18.39 29.64
C SER A 350 41.39 17.60 28.39
N ARG A 351 42.32 18.16 27.62
CA ARG A 351 43.11 17.51 26.58
C ARG A 351 44.44 17.08 27.20
N THR A 352 44.92 15.89 26.89
CA THR A 352 46.35 15.56 26.80
C THR A 352 46.59 14.53 25.68
N LYS A 353 47.75 14.64 25.03
CA LYS A 353 48.38 13.88 23.92
C LYS A 353 49.92 13.97 24.20
N PRO A 354 50.84 13.29 23.48
CA PRO A 354 50.81 11.99 22.75
C PRO A 354 52.10 11.11 22.96
N GLN A 355 52.22 10.02 22.17
CA GLN A 355 53.45 9.25 21.77
C GLN A 355 54.03 8.22 22.78
N ASP A 356 54.49 6.99 22.45
CA ASP A 356 54.95 6.35 21.20
C ASP A 356 54.81 4.79 21.15
N LEU A 357 54.79 4.29 19.90
CA LEU A 357 55.09 2.99 19.28
C LEU A 357 55.85 1.87 20.05
N VAL A 358 55.50 0.59 19.79
CA VAL A 358 56.36 -0.49 19.22
C VAL A 358 55.54 -1.62 18.56
N TYR A 359 56.10 -2.14 17.45
CA TYR A 359 55.81 -3.24 16.52
C TYR A 359 55.43 -4.64 17.04
N LEU A 360 54.68 -5.39 16.20
CA LEU A 360 54.81 -6.81 15.75
C LEU A 360 53.44 -7.23 15.16
N GLY A 361 53.25 -7.84 13.98
CA GLY A 361 54.07 -8.40 12.92
C GLY A 361 53.12 -9.25 12.04
N CYS A 362 53.25 -9.15 10.71
CA CYS A 362 52.45 -9.89 9.72
C CYS A 362 52.57 -11.42 9.87
N LEU A 363 51.49 -12.16 9.61
CA LEU A 363 51.55 -13.53 9.07
C LEU A 363 50.43 -13.77 8.04
N SER A 364 50.77 -14.66 7.11
CA SER A 364 50.34 -14.83 5.74
C SER A 364 48.97 -15.48 5.50
N MET A 365 48.44 -15.21 4.31
CA MET A 365 47.56 -16.11 3.54
C MET A 365 48.26 -17.44 3.30
N ASP A 366 47.62 -18.56 3.66
CA ASP A 366 47.46 -19.76 2.82
C ASP A 366 46.71 -20.88 3.58
N ASP A 367 46.04 -21.73 2.79
CA ASP A 367 45.34 -22.98 3.13
C ASP A 367 43.90 -22.92 3.71
N TRP A 368 42.92 -22.83 2.81
CA TRP A 368 41.69 -23.62 2.89
C TRP A 368 41.35 -24.19 1.50
N ARG A 369 41.54 -25.51 1.30
CA ARG A 369 41.11 -26.24 0.10
C ARG A 369 39.73 -26.87 0.35
N GLY A 370 38.76 -26.51 -0.50
CA GLY A 370 37.46 -27.14 -0.69
C GLY A 370 37.10 -27.16 -2.19
N PRO A 371 36.13 -27.99 -2.64
CA PRO A 371 36.16 -28.77 -3.90
C PRO A 371 35.79 -27.96 -5.19
N PRO A 372 35.91 -28.55 -6.41
CA PRO A 372 36.28 -27.81 -7.61
C PRO A 372 35.13 -27.00 -8.22
N PHE A 373 35.53 -25.86 -8.79
CA PHE A 373 34.76 -24.92 -9.57
C PHE A 373 33.85 -25.58 -10.62
N GLY A 374 32.54 -25.38 -10.46
CA GLY A 374 31.62 -25.28 -11.58
C GLY A 374 31.59 -23.82 -12.05
N ALA A 375 31.98 -23.58 -13.29
CA ALA A 375 32.03 -22.24 -13.88
C ALA A 375 30.63 -21.57 -13.88
N SER A 376 30.39 -20.63 -12.96
CA SER A 376 29.24 -19.72 -13.06
C SER A 376 29.61 -18.60 -14.03
N ARG A 377 29.00 -18.59 -15.21
CA ARG A 377 29.00 -17.42 -16.11
C ARG A 377 28.45 -16.21 -15.35
N PHE A 378 29.27 -15.19 -15.17
CA PHE A 378 28.88 -13.89 -14.62
C PHE A 378 27.85 -13.23 -15.54
N SER A 379 26.77 -12.67 -14.98
CA SER A 379 25.63 -12.14 -15.75
C SER A 379 25.47 -10.62 -15.60
N ARG A 380 25.67 -9.89 -16.69
CA ARG A 380 25.26 -8.49 -16.86
C ARG A 380 23.73 -8.40 -16.86
N ILE A 381 23.14 -7.54 -16.02
CA ILE A 381 21.69 -7.33 -15.94
C ILE A 381 21.39 -5.88 -16.34
N VAL A 382 20.60 -5.71 -17.40
CA VAL A 382 20.11 -4.41 -17.88
C VAL A 382 18.64 -4.29 -17.49
N SER A 383 18.25 -3.17 -16.88
CA SER A 383 16.86 -2.85 -16.54
C SER A 383 16.48 -1.47 -17.05
N LYS A 384 15.28 -1.35 -17.60
CA LYS A 384 14.65 -0.08 -17.96
C LYS A 384 13.51 0.20 -16.99
N VAL A 385 13.69 1.22 -16.15
CA VAL A 385 12.68 1.67 -15.18
C VAL A 385 11.84 2.76 -15.82
N GLU A 386 10.52 2.59 -15.75
CA GLU A 386 9.52 3.58 -16.15
C GLU A 386 8.77 4.04 -14.90
N VAL A 387 8.77 5.35 -14.66
CA VAL A 387 7.88 5.99 -13.69
C VAL A 387 6.97 6.98 -14.39
N GLU A 388 5.70 6.98 -14.02
CA GLU A 388 4.70 7.86 -14.61
C GLU A 388 3.90 8.57 -13.51
N ARG A 389 3.55 9.85 -13.73
CA ARG A 389 2.51 10.53 -12.96
C ARG A 389 1.44 11.06 -13.89
N LYS A 390 0.19 10.90 -13.47
CA LYS A 390 -1.00 11.28 -14.25
C LYS A 390 -1.45 12.69 -13.89
N PHE A 391 -1.99 13.40 -14.86
CA PHE A 391 -2.57 14.73 -14.66
C PHE A 391 -3.88 14.92 -15.43
N ASN A 392 -4.72 15.79 -14.88
CA ASN A 392 -5.80 16.39 -15.63
C ASN A 392 -5.29 17.57 -16.44
N LEU A 393 -5.79 17.74 -17.66
CA LEU A 393 -5.42 18.87 -18.52
C LEU A 393 -5.68 20.19 -17.79
N GLY A 394 -4.61 20.91 -17.44
CA GLY A 394 -4.72 22.21 -16.81
C GLY A 394 -5.24 23.29 -17.78
N PRO A 395 -5.73 24.43 -17.28
CA PRO A 395 -6.33 25.49 -18.11
C PRO A 395 -5.42 25.98 -19.25
N LYS A 396 -4.09 25.90 -19.08
CA LYS A 396 -3.11 26.35 -20.08
C LYS A 396 -2.56 25.22 -20.96
N PHE A 397 -2.94 23.96 -20.73
CA PHE A 397 -2.37 22.82 -21.46
C PHE A 397 -2.62 22.94 -22.97
N ALA A 398 -3.87 23.15 -23.38
CA ALA A 398 -4.23 23.24 -24.80
C ALA A 398 -3.49 24.39 -25.51
N SER A 399 -3.41 25.58 -24.89
CA SER A 399 -2.67 26.70 -25.47
C SER A 399 -1.17 26.44 -25.60
N ALA A 400 -0.59 25.68 -24.67
CA ALA A 400 0.84 25.37 -24.64
C ALA A 400 1.22 24.25 -25.62
N PHE A 401 0.41 23.20 -25.71
CA PHE A 401 0.76 21.96 -26.42
C PHE A 401 -0.06 21.70 -27.70
N LEU A 402 -1.29 22.21 -27.78
CA LEU A 402 -2.24 21.90 -28.86
C LEU A 402 -2.48 23.06 -29.85
N SER A 403 -1.83 24.21 -29.67
CA SER A 403 -1.94 25.35 -30.60
C SER A 403 -1.30 25.07 -31.96
N GLU A 404 -1.89 25.63 -33.03
CA GLU A 404 -1.58 25.36 -34.46
C GLU A 404 -0.20 25.85 -34.94
N CYS A 405 0.60 26.51 -34.09
CA CYS A 405 1.92 27.00 -34.50
C CYS A 405 2.92 25.84 -34.68
N GLN A 406 3.36 25.66 -35.94
CA GLN A 406 4.19 24.58 -36.47
C GLN A 406 5.67 24.60 -36.03
N THR A 407 5.99 24.84 -34.75
CA THR A 407 7.36 24.70 -34.26
C THR A 407 7.55 23.37 -33.52
N HIS A 408 8.49 22.56 -34.01
CA HIS A 408 8.88 21.27 -33.44
C HIS A 408 9.46 21.41 -32.03
N ARG A 409 10.13 22.53 -31.73
CA ARG A 409 10.68 22.89 -30.41
C ARG A 409 9.89 24.05 -29.82
N ARG A 410 9.33 23.88 -28.61
CA ARG A 410 8.46 24.85 -27.93
C ARG A 410 9.00 25.22 -26.55
N LYS A 411 8.88 26.49 -26.21
CA LYS A 411 9.23 27.04 -24.89
C LYS A 411 7.94 27.20 -24.08
N ILE A 412 7.88 26.63 -22.88
CA ILE A 412 6.66 26.57 -22.10
C ILE A 412 6.74 27.54 -20.91
N TYR A 413 5.71 28.37 -20.77
CA TYR A 413 5.69 29.47 -19.79
C TYR A 413 4.72 29.18 -18.65
N ASN A 414 5.15 29.46 -17.42
CA ASN A 414 4.27 29.34 -16.25
C ASN A 414 3.40 30.61 -16.04
N THR A 415 2.66 30.69 -14.93
CA THR A 415 1.73 31.79 -14.62
C THR A 415 2.34 33.07 -14.10
N GLN A 416 3.58 33.05 -13.60
CA GLN A 416 4.23 34.22 -13.01
C GLN A 416 5.38 34.79 -13.87
N GLY A 417 5.66 34.19 -15.03
CA GLY A 417 6.73 34.65 -15.93
C GLY A 417 8.10 33.96 -15.74
N GLY A 418 8.17 32.85 -14.99
CA GLY A 418 9.33 31.94 -14.95
C GLY A 418 9.11 30.82 -13.93
N PRO A 419 9.59 29.57 -14.10
CA PRO A 419 10.54 29.05 -15.08
C PRO A 419 9.92 28.17 -16.20
N PHE A 420 10.74 27.69 -17.15
CA PHE A 420 10.51 27.83 -18.60
C PHE A 420 10.66 26.57 -19.49
N PHE A 421 10.55 25.35 -18.98
CA PHE A 421 11.01 24.13 -19.69
C PHE A 421 10.71 24.06 -21.21
N ILE A 422 11.68 23.52 -21.96
CA ILE A 422 11.60 23.38 -23.42
C ILE A 422 11.22 21.96 -23.77
N VAL A 423 10.28 21.83 -24.70
CA VAL A 423 9.84 20.55 -25.23
C VAL A 423 10.07 20.42 -26.72
N VAL A 424 10.22 19.19 -27.19
CA VAL A 424 10.25 18.81 -28.60
C VAL A 424 9.08 17.87 -28.88
N GLN A 425 8.21 18.26 -29.80
CA GLN A 425 7.03 17.45 -30.15
C GLN A 425 7.43 16.27 -31.03
N GLN A 426 7.09 15.06 -30.59
CA GLN A 426 7.33 13.84 -31.34
C GLN A 426 6.22 13.60 -32.39
N PRO A 427 6.49 12.81 -33.45
CA PRO A 427 5.43 12.38 -34.38
C PRO A 427 4.31 11.69 -33.61
N GLY A 428 3.05 12.00 -33.95
CA GLY A 428 1.91 11.35 -33.32
C GLY A 428 1.87 9.86 -33.66
N GLN A 429 1.32 9.04 -32.76
CA GLN A 429 1.27 7.60 -32.94
C GLN A 429 -0.16 7.06 -32.80
N ILE A 430 -0.48 6.05 -33.60
CA ILE A 430 -1.61 5.14 -33.37
C ILE A 430 -1.02 3.83 -32.84
N ILE A 431 -1.38 3.48 -31.62
CA ILE A 431 -0.89 2.29 -30.91
C ILE A 431 -2.07 1.34 -30.75
N ARG A 432 -1.95 0.13 -31.27
CA ARG A 432 -2.90 -0.94 -31.02
C ARG A 432 -2.29 -1.94 -30.05
N ASP A 433 -2.93 -2.11 -28.90
CA ASP A 433 -2.52 -3.05 -27.86
C ASP A 433 -3.60 -4.13 -27.70
N ILE A 434 -3.25 -5.38 -28.01
CA ILE A 434 -4.05 -6.56 -27.70
C ILE A 434 -3.53 -7.13 -26.38
N TYR A 435 -4.32 -7.05 -25.32
CA TYR A 435 -3.95 -7.55 -24.00
C TYR A 435 -4.36 -9.01 -23.83
N TYR A 436 -3.53 -9.76 -23.13
CA TYR A 436 -3.70 -11.19 -22.88
C TYR A 436 -3.70 -11.47 -21.38
N ASP A 437 -4.58 -12.38 -20.94
CA ASP A 437 -4.63 -12.87 -19.56
C ASP A 437 -5.05 -14.35 -19.54
N THR A 438 -4.96 -14.97 -18.38
CA THR A 438 -5.58 -16.26 -18.07
C THR A 438 -7.11 -16.14 -18.04
N LYS A 439 -7.80 -17.28 -18.09
CA LYS A 439 -9.26 -17.35 -18.02
C LYS A 439 -9.89 -16.69 -16.79
N ASN A 440 -9.14 -16.60 -15.70
CA ASN A 440 -9.59 -16.07 -14.42
C ASN A 440 -8.86 -14.78 -14.02
N ASP A 441 -8.26 -14.07 -14.99
CA ASP A 441 -7.60 -12.77 -14.75
C ASP A 441 -6.44 -12.79 -13.74
N ARG A 442 -5.78 -13.94 -13.63
CA ARG A 442 -4.69 -14.19 -12.69
C ARG A 442 -3.47 -13.31 -12.97
N LEU A 443 -3.12 -13.01 -14.23
CA LEU A 443 -1.91 -12.23 -14.52
C LEU A 443 -2.08 -10.76 -14.12
N SER A 444 -3.17 -10.13 -14.52
CA SER A 444 -3.47 -8.75 -14.12
C SER A 444 -3.62 -8.61 -12.60
N THR A 445 -4.23 -9.59 -11.92
CA THR A 445 -4.30 -9.64 -10.45
C THR A 445 -2.91 -9.73 -9.81
N LEU A 446 -1.96 -10.44 -10.43
CA LEU A 446 -0.57 -10.52 -10.00
C LEU A 446 0.29 -9.33 -10.46
N GLY A 447 -0.31 -8.33 -11.12
CA GLY A 447 0.36 -7.10 -11.54
C GLY A 447 1.18 -7.23 -12.82
N LEU A 448 0.90 -8.20 -13.69
CA LEU A 448 1.53 -8.36 -15.00
C LEU A 448 0.49 -8.15 -16.12
N TRP A 449 0.72 -7.16 -16.97
CA TRP A 449 -0.08 -6.93 -18.18
C TRP A 449 0.71 -7.35 -19.40
N VAL A 450 0.30 -8.45 -20.02
CA VAL A 450 0.91 -8.99 -21.24
C VAL A 450 0.16 -8.47 -22.45
N ARG A 451 0.87 -8.00 -23.47
CA ARG A 451 0.26 -7.46 -24.69
C ARG A 451 1.05 -7.74 -25.96
N GLN A 452 0.34 -7.73 -27.08
CA GLN A 452 0.93 -7.51 -28.40
C GLN A 452 0.66 -6.08 -28.84
N ARG A 453 1.75 -5.36 -29.15
CA ARG A 453 1.70 -3.95 -29.55
C ARG A 453 2.04 -3.77 -31.01
N GLN A 454 1.26 -2.94 -31.69
CA GLN A 454 1.55 -2.42 -33.03
C GLN A 454 1.51 -0.89 -32.99
N VAL A 455 2.51 -0.24 -33.59
CA VAL A 455 2.63 1.23 -33.59
C VAL A 455 2.73 1.75 -35.02
N GLN A 456 1.94 2.78 -35.33
CA GLN A 456 2.00 3.50 -36.60
C GLN A 456 2.17 5.00 -36.31
N SER A 457 3.25 5.60 -36.81
CA SER A 457 3.50 7.04 -36.64
C SER A 457 2.87 7.85 -37.78
N PHE A 458 2.42 9.06 -37.48
CA PHE A 458 1.94 10.05 -38.46
C PHE A 458 2.66 11.40 -38.30
N PRO A 459 2.87 12.16 -39.40
CA PRO A 459 3.60 13.42 -39.36
C PRO A 459 2.91 14.50 -38.51
N LEU A 460 3.70 15.40 -37.91
CA LEU A 460 3.21 16.59 -37.21
C LEU A 460 2.31 17.44 -38.13
N GLY A 461 1.09 17.76 -37.69
CA GLY A 461 0.15 18.64 -38.43
C GLY A 461 -1.04 17.96 -39.11
N SER A 462 -1.17 16.62 -39.02
CA SER A 462 -2.33 15.88 -39.55
C SER A 462 -3.45 15.71 -38.50
N SER A 463 -3.88 16.80 -37.86
CA SER A 463 -5.06 16.76 -36.97
C SER A 463 -6.35 16.77 -37.81
N GLY A 464 -6.85 15.59 -38.16
CA GLY A 464 -8.21 15.43 -38.66
C GLY A 464 -9.24 15.70 -37.55
N GLN A 465 -9.64 16.95 -37.36
CA GLN A 465 -10.92 17.27 -36.74
C GLN A 465 -11.95 17.55 -37.84
N ARG A 466 -12.96 16.67 -37.95
CA ARG A 466 -14.21 16.95 -38.65
C ARG A 466 -14.98 18.01 -37.85
N ASN A 467 -14.75 19.28 -38.13
CA ASN A 467 -15.70 20.33 -37.76
C ASN A 467 -16.47 20.72 -39.02
N GLY A 468 -17.77 20.42 -39.01
CA GLY A 468 -18.70 20.95 -39.99
C GLY A 468 -18.85 22.45 -39.80
N HIS A 469 -18.37 23.23 -40.76
CA HIS A 469 -19.04 24.42 -41.27
C HIS A 469 -18.44 24.77 -42.64
N ASP A 470 -19.32 25.18 -43.53
CA ASP A 470 -19.12 25.39 -44.96
C ASP A 470 -17.87 26.18 -45.35
N CYS A 471 -17.15 25.65 -46.33
CA CYS A 471 -16.56 26.42 -47.42
C CYS A 471 -16.29 25.47 -48.60
N ASP A 472 -17.12 25.62 -49.63
CA ASP A 472 -17.02 24.96 -50.91
C ASP A 472 -15.82 25.52 -51.69
N THR A 473 -14.87 24.67 -52.11
CA THR A 473 -14.14 24.77 -53.39
C THR A 473 -13.12 23.62 -53.55
N THR A 474 -13.52 22.64 -54.36
CA THR A 474 -12.71 21.86 -55.30
C THR A 474 -11.16 21.84 -55.13
N ALA A 475 -10.63 20.75 -54.57
CA ALA A 475 -9.36 20.17 -55.00
C ALA A 475 -9.32 18.67 -54.68
N LYS A 476 -9.55 17.85 -55.72
CA LYS A 476 -9.17 16.43 -55.73
C LYS A 476 -7.64 16.35 -55.56
N ALA A 477 -7.16 15.96 -54.40
CA ALA A 477 -5.83 15.42 -54.24
C ALA A 477 -5.93 14.22 -53.28
N GLY A 478 -5.88 13.02 -53.85
CA GLY A 478 -5.75 11.80 -53.08
C GLY A 478 -4.47 11.88 -52.25
N VAL A 479 -4.62 11.87 -50.93
CA VAL A 479 -3.50 11.64 -50.03
C VAL A 479 -3.08 10.19 -50.26
N VAL A 480 -2.02 10.03 -51.05
CA VAL A 480 -1.23 8.81 -51.09
C VAL A 480 -0.70 8.61 -49.68
N LEU A 481 -1.40 7.78 -48.90
CA LEU A 481 -0.87 7.22 -47.66
C LEU A 481 0.41 6.50 -48.03
N ALA A 482 1.55 7.05 -47.61
CA ALA A 482 2.81 6.35 -47.66
C ALA A 482 2.66 5.06 -46.83
N GLN A 483 2.45 3.94 -47.51
CA GLN A 483 2.68 2.61 -46.98
C GLN A 483 4.17 2.50 -46.65
N SER A 484 4.55 2.74 -45.40
CA SER A 484 5.89 2.40 -44.94
C SER A 484 5.86 1.90 -43.50
N ALA A 485 6.24 0.62 -43.37
CA ALA A 485 6.47 -0.20 -42.19
C ALA A 485 5.21 -0.60 -41.38
N SER A 486 4.49 -1.62 -41.88
CA SER A 486 3.71 -2.51 -41.01
C SER A 486 4.69 -3.29 -40.12
N HIS A 487 5.08 -2.71 -38.98
CA HIS A 487 5.81 -3.47 -37.96
C HIS A 487 4.89 -4.58 -37.47
N MET A 488 5.34 -5.83 -37.61
CA MET A 488 4.68 -7.00 -37.05
C MET A 488 4.40 -6.76 -35.55
N PRO A 489 3.25 -7.20 -35.01
CA PRO A 489 2.95 -7.05 -33.58
C PRO A 489 4.06 -7.61 -32.72
N GLN A 490 4.56 -6.80 -31.79
CA GLN A 490 5.63 -7.19 -30.87
C GLN A 490 5.05 -7.55 -29.50
N TRP A 491 5.65 -8.56 -28.88
CA TRP A 491 5.30 -8.93 -27.51
C TRP A 491 5.96 -7.99 -26.51
N ASN A 492 5.15 -7.42 -25.63
CA ASN A 492 5.58 -6.59 -24.52
C ASN A 492 4.81 -6.99 -23.26
N ALA A 493 5.38 -6.72 -22.09
CA ALA A 493 4.65 -6.80 -20.84
C ALA A 493 5.04 -5.64 -19.91
N LYS A 494 4.07 -5.17 -19.13
CA LYS A 494 4.29 -4.27 -18.00
C LYS A 494 4.17 -5.06 -16.71
N LEU A 495 5.25 -5.12 -15.94
CA LEU A 495 5.23 -5.62 -14.58
C LEU A 495 5.18 -4.45 -13.60
N ARG A 496 4.19 -4.45 -12.72
CA ARG A 496 4.09 -3.45 -11.65
C ARG A 496 5.15 -3.67 -10.60
N LEU A 497 5.96 -2.65 -10.36
CA LEU A 497 6.93 -2.60 -9.27
C LEU A 497 6.36 -1.86 -8.05
N GLY A 498 5.47 -0.90 -8.29
CA GLY A 498 4.91 -0.01 -7.26
C GLY A 498 3.94 1.04 -7.81
N GLY A 499 3.60 2.01 -6.97
CA GLY A 499 2.69 3.12 -7.30
C GLY A 499 1.19 2.86 -7.06
N HIS A 500 0.35 3.83 -7.42
CA HIS A 500 -1.11 3.87 -7.19
C HIS A 500 -1.85 4.56 -8.36
N PHE A 501 -3.03 5.15 -8.16
CA PHE A 501 -3.79 5.76 -9.27
C PHE A 501 -3.18 7.08 -9.78
N ASN A 502 -2.45 7.81 -8.93
CA ASN A 502 -1.81 9.09 -9.29
C ASN A 502 -0.44 8.91 -9.94
N ASN A 503 0.22 7.79 -9.67
CA ASN A 503 1.56 7.51 -10.15
C ASN A 503 1.77 6.01 -10.31
N SER A 504 2.61 5.56 -11.22
CA SER A 504 2.85 4.12 -11.36
C SER A 504 4.31 3.85 -11.67
N GLU A 505 4.78 2.70 -11.21
CA GLU A 505 6.15 2.24 -11.40
C GLU A 505 6.10 0.90 -12.11
N PHE A 506 6.64 0.85 -13.32
CA PHE A 506 6.62 -0.33 -14.16
C PHE A 506 8.03 -0.73 -14.59
N LEU A 507 8.19 -2.04 -14.75
CA LEU A 507 9.24 -2.63 -15.56
C LEU A 507 8.63 -2.96 -16.93
N GLU A 508 9.15 -2.34 -17.98
CA GLU A 508 8.78 -2.68 -19.37
C GLU A 508 9.65 -3.86 -19.83
N ILE A 509 8.98 -4.95 -20.23
CA ILE A 509 9.61 -6.18 -20.68
C ILE A 509 9.31 -6.32 -22.17
N ASN A 510 10.36 -6.40 -22.98
CA ASN A 510 10.24 -6.44 -24.44
C ASN A 510 10.71 -7.78 -25.00
N GLY A 511 10.02 -8.25 -26.04
CA GLY A 511 10.37 -9.46 -26.78
C GLY A 511 9.69 -10.71 -26.24
N LYS A 512 9.31 -11.61 -27.17
CA LYS A 512 8.50 -12.80 -26.85
C LYS A 512 9.14 -13.68 -25.77
N GLN A 513 10.44 -13.92 -25.85
CA GLN A 513 11.13 -14.81 -24.89
C GLN A 513 11.09 -14.24 -23.47
N ASN A 514 11.47 -12.96 -23.30
CA ASN A 514 11.49 -12.32 -21.99
C ASN A 514 10.09 -12.24 -21.36
N VAL A 515 9.06 -11.96 -22.18
CA VAL A 515 7.66 -11.97 -21.73
C VAL A 515 7.24 -13.38 -21.31
N SER A 516 7.62 -14.40 -22.08
CA SER A 516 7.31 -15.81 -21.74
C SER A 516 7.97 -16.25 -20.44
N ASP A 517 9.25 -15.93 -20.25
CA ASP A 517 10.01 -16.24 -19.03
C ASP A 517 9.36 -15.57 -17.81
N GLU A 518 8.88 -14.35 -17.96
CA GLU A 518 8.22 -13.61 -16.88
C GLU A 518 6.84 -14.18 -16.53
N VAL A 519 6.04 -14.58 -17.54
CA VAL A 519 4.75 -15.25 -17.31
C VAL A 519 4.96 -16.54 -16.52
N LEU A 520 5.95 -17.36 -16.91
CA LEU A 520 6.29 -18.57 -16.17
C LEU A 520 6.74 -18.26 -14.74
N ARG A 521 7.58 -17.22 -14.56
CA ARG A 521 8.08 -16.82 -13.25
C ARG A 521 6.95 -16.39 -12.30
N ILE A 522 6.04 -15.54 -12.77
CA ILE A 522 4.95 -14.98 -11.95
C ILE A 522 3.87 -16.02 -11.64
N THR A 523 3.61 -16.94 -12.57
CA THR A 523 2.61 -17.99 -12.37
C THR A 523 3.15 -19.22 -11.66
N GLY A 524 4.44 -19.27 -11.30
CA GLY A 524 5.06 -20.45 -10.67
C GLY A 524 5.19 -21.63 -11.63
N ALA A 525 5.34 -21.37 -12.93
CA ALA A 525 5.34 -22.33 -14.04
C ALA A 525 3.99 -23.01 -14.33
N ASP A 526 2.88 -22.49 -13.78
CA ASP A 526 1.53 -23.02 -14.00
C ASP A 526 0.96 -22.68 -15.39
N THR A 527 1.47 -21.65 -16.07
CA THR A 527 0.87 -21.10 -17.30
C THR A 527 1.94 -20.66 -18.27
N LYS A 528 1.81 -21.02 -19.55
CA LYS A 528 2.68 -20.55 -20.64
C LYS A 528 2.06 -19.34 -21.34
N LEU A 529 2.91 -18.56 -22.03
CA LEU A 529 2.46 -17.44 -22.84
C LEU A 529 1.42 -17.85 -23.89
N GLU A 530 1.57 -19.06 -24.45
CA GLU A 530 0.64 -19.64 -25.43
C GLU A 530 -0.73 -20.01 -24.86
N ASP A 531 -0.86 -20.16 -23.54
CA ASP A 531 -2.11 -20.53 -22.86
C ASP A 531 -3.01 -19.32 -22.58
N LEU A 532 -2.51 -18.09 -22.81
CA LEU A 532 -3.25 -16.86 -22.54
C LEU A 532 -4.32 -16.59 -23.61
N GLN A 533 -5.44 -16.05 -23.17
CA GLN A 533 -6.53 -15.61 -24.01
C GLN A 533 -6.54 -14.10 -24.16
N VAL A 534 -7.08 -13.60 -25.28
CA VAL A 534 -7.27 -12.17 -25.47
C VAL A 534 -8.26 -11.66 -24.42
N ALA A 535 -7.79 -10.73 -23.59
CA ALA A 535 -8.60 -10.03 -22.61
C ALA A 535 -9.26 -8.79 -23.24
N THR A 536 -8.48 -7.95 -23.92
CA THR A 536 -8.96 -6.68 -24.49
C THR A 536 -8.19 -6.28 -25.76
N ASP A 537 -8.80 -5.46 -26.64
CA ASP A 537 -8.17 -4.92 -27.86
C ASP A 537 -8.41 -3.40 -27.92
N LEU A 538 -7.36 -2.62 -27.63
CA LEU A 538 -7.42 -1.18 -27.44
C LEU A 538 -6.61 -0.46 -28.51
N GLU A 539 -7.13 0.66 -29.00
CA GLU A 539 -6.45 1.60 -29.89
C GLU A 539 -6.22 2.92 -29.15
N THR A 540 -4.98 3.37 -29.11
CA THR A 540 -4.55 4.61 -28.45
C THR A 540 -3.97 5.56 -29.49
N ARG A 541 -4.55 6.75 -29.59
CA ARG A 541 -3.95 7.87 -30.31
C ARG A 541 -3.08 8.67 -29.33
N ARG A 542 -1.77 8.61 -29.53
CA ARG A 542 -0.75 9.23 -28.68
C ARG A 542 -0.20 10.50 -29.30
N LEU A 543 -0.19 11.57 -28.52
CA LEU A 543 0.63 12.76 -28.73
C LEU A 543 1.67 12.83 -27.61
N SER A 544 2.92 13.12 -27.95
CA SER A 544 3.98 13.22 -26.96
C SER A 544 4.96 14.35 -27.23
N TRP A 545 5.55 14.86 -26.15
CA TRP A 545 6.51 15.94 -26.13
C TRP A 545 7.65 15.57 -25.19
N GLU A 546 8.85 15.44 -25.74
CA GLU A 546 10.06 15.19 -24.95
C GLU A 546 10.51 16.49 -24.29
N VAL A 547 10.79 16.47 -22.99
CA VAL A 547 11.36 17.61 -22.27
C VAL A 547 12.87 17.60 -22.50
N VAL A 548 13.39 18.61 -23.19
CA VAL A 548 14.82 18.70 -23.53
C VAL A 548 15.58 19.70 -22.67
N GLN A 549 14.88 20.55 -21.91
CA GLN A 549 15.52 21.51 -21.02
C GLN A 549 14.57 21.89 -19.88
N LEU A 550 15.07 21.92 -18.65
CA LEU A 550 14.35 22.29 -17.45
C LEU A 550 14.44 23.79 -17.15
N ALA A 551 13.75 24.17 -16.07
CA ALA A 551 13.65 25.52 -15.52
C ALA A 551 15.00 26.22 -15.27
N ASP A 552 15.97 25.46 -14.79
CA ASP A 552 17.33 25.89 -14.44
C ASP A 552 18.29 25.88 -15.64
N GLY A 553 17.80 25.50 -16.82
CA GLY A 553 18.57 25.40 -18.05
C GLY A 553 19.28 24.06 -18.25
N MET A 554 19.20 23.12 -17.32
CA MET A 554 19.79 21.78 -17.45
C MET A 554 18.89 20.83 -18.26
N GLU A 555 19.47 19.76 -18.79
CA GLU A 555 18.70 18.64 -19.36
C GLU A 555 18.12 17.77 -18.24
N PRO A 556 16.95 17.12 -18.45
CA PRO A 556 16.43 16.18 -17.46
C PRO A 556 17.42 15.04 -17.16
N ALA A 557 17.42 14.56 -15.92
CA ALA A 557 18.35 13.52 -15.47
C ALA A 557 18.09 12.12 -16.09
N ALA A 558 16.99 11.98 -16.83
CA ALA A 558 16.61 10.81 -17.61
C ALA A 558 15.51 11.22 -18.63
N GLU A 559 15.20 10.36 -19.59
CA GLU A 559 14.28 10.67 -20.70
C GLU A 559 12.89 11.00 -20.16
N MET A 560 12.52 12.28 -20.19
CA MET A 560 11.26 12.78 -19.66
C MET A 560 10.32 13.15 -20.81
N THR A 561 9.12 12.56 -20.81
CA THR A 561 8.15 12.75 -21.89
C THR A 561 6.79 13.12 -21.30
N ILE A 562 6.17 14.15 -21.84
CA ILE A 562 4.77 14.49 -21.59
C ILE A 562 3.94 13.79 -22.66
N VAL A 563 2.90 13.10 -22.24
CA VAL A 563 2.04 12.27 -23.08
C VAL A 563 0.58 12.70 -22.91
N LEU A 564 -0.12 12.74 -24.03
CA LEU A 564 -1.57 12.81 -24.10
C LEU A 564 -2.08 11.65 -24.95
N ASP A 565 -2.79 10.72 -24.31
CA ASP A 565 -3.31 9.52 -24.94
C ASP A 565 -4.84 9.56 -24.99
N GLU A 566 -5.40 9.34 -26.17
CA GLU A 566 -6.84 9.12 -26.39
C GLU A 566 -7.04 7.63 -26.68
N VAL A 567 -7.62 6.90 -25.73
CA VAL A 567 -7.83 5.46 -25.80
C VAL A 567 -9.26 5.15 -26.22
N THR A 568 -9.40 4.28 -27.21
CA THR A 568 -10.66 3.81 -27.79
C THR A 568 -10.62 2.31 -28.05
N GLU A 569 -11.77 1.71 -28.33
CA GLU A 569 -11.82 0.34 -28.85
C GLU A 569 -11.37 0.23 -30.30
N ALA A 570 -10.54 -0.76 -30.60
CA ALA A 570 -10.03 -0.99 -31.96
C ALA A 570 -11.12 -1.37 -32.99
N LYS A 571 -12.32 -1.78 -32.55
CA LYS A 571 -13.44 -2.21 -33.42
C LYS A 571 -14.78 -1.62 -32.98
N ALA A 572 -14.94 -0.30 -33.04
CA ALA A 572 -16.24 0.33 -32.82
C ALA A 572 -17.27 -0.15 -33.86
N THR A 573 -18.46 -0.57 -33.41
CA THR A 573 -19.54 -1.05 -34.28
C THR A 573 -20.07 0.12 -35.12
N ILE A 574 -20.05 -0.03 -36.45
CA ILE A 574 -20.61 0.97 -37.36
C ILE A 574 -22.14 0.88 -37.26
N GLN A 575 -22.79 1.92 -36.74
CA GLN A 575 -24.22 2.15 -36.94
C GLN A 575 -24.42 3.13 -38.10
N ASP A 576 -25.48 2.91 -38.88
CA ASP A 576 -25.92 3.70 -40.02
C ASP A 576 -25.87 5.21 -39.72
N ASN A 577 -24.93 5.89 -40.36
CA ASN A 577 -24.70 7.35 -40.51
C ASN A 577 -23.20 7.73 -40.57
N GLY A 578 -22.28 6.76 -40.70
CA GLY A 578 -20.89 7.05 -41.12
C GLY A 578 -20.02 7.76 -40.07
N VAL A 579 -20.46 7.80 -38.81
CA VAL A 579 -19.67 8.23 -37.66
C VAL A 579 -19.54 7.03 -36.72
N ALA A 580 -18.41 6.35 -36.77
CA ALA A 580 -18.07 5.31 -35.80
C ALA A 580 -18.01 5.97 -34.41
N LYS A 581 -19.02 5.74 -33.57
CA LYS A 581 -19.04 6.22 -32.20
C LYS A 581 -18.63 5.06 -31.32
N SER A 582 -17.34 5.03 -30.95
CA SER A 582 -16.89 4.07 -29.93
C SER A 582 -17.66 4.35 -28.64
N ALA A 583 -18.26 3.31 -28.05
CA ALA A 583 -18.97 3.44 -26.77
C ALA A 583 -18.02 3.76 -25.60
N PHE A 584 -16.70 3.70 -25.84
CA PHE A 584 -15.63 3.95 -24.90
C PHE A 584 -14.61 4.93 -25.49
N ASN A 585 -14.43 6.09 -24.85
CA ASN A 585 -13.39 7.06 -25.15
C ASN A 585 -12.80 7.57 -23.83
N HIS A 586 -11.47 7.59 -23.74
CA HIS A 586 -10.76 7.89 -22.52
C HIS A 586 -9.51 8.72 -22.79
N THR A 587 -9.44 9.93 -22.24
CA THR A 587 -8.27 10.81 -22.40
C THR A 587 -7.39 10.77 -21.16
N ILE A 588 -6.10 10.56 -21.36
CA ILE A 588 -5.11 10.33 -20.30
C ILE A 588 -3.94 11.29 -20.51
N GLY A 589 -3.68 12.14 -19.52
CA GLY A 589 -2.46 12.95 -19.45
C GLY A 589 -1.44 12.28 -18.53
N GLU A 590 -0.25 11.98 -19.03
CA GLU A 590 0.84 11.35 -18.29
C GLU A 590 2.14 12.13 -18.49
N VAL A 591 2.94 12.29 -17.44
CA VAL A 591 4.35 12.62 -17.58
C VAL A 591 5.10 11.35 -17.21
N GLU A 592 5.92 10.87 -18.13
CA GLU A 592 6.69 9.62 -18.07
C GLU A 592 8.18 9.95 -17.95
N LEU A 593 8.92 9.17 -17.17
CA LEU A 593 10.37 9.29 -17.00
C LEU A 593 11.01 7.90 -17.14
N PHE A 594 11.90 7.74 -18.11
CA PHE A 594 12.56 6.48 -18.44
C PHE A 594 14.05 6.53 -18.11
N GLN A 595 14.50 5.56 -17.31
CA GLN A 595 15.92 5.38 -17.03
C GLN A 595 16.33 3.94 -17.27
N GLU A 596 17.24 3.75 -18.22
CA GLU A 596 17.98 2.51 -18.37
C GLU A 596 19.22 2.53 -17.47
N PHE A 597 19.47 1.42 -16.80
CA PHE A 597 20.71 1.23 -16.06
C PHE A 597 21.11 -0.25 -16.08
N GLU A 598 22.40 -0.47 -15.86
CA GLU A 598 22.98 -1.80 -15.82
C GLU A 598 23.77 -2.01 -14.54
N THR A 599 23.88 -3.28 -14.15
CA THR A 599 24.75 -3.70 -13.08
C THR A 599 25.60 -4.87 -13.53
N GLU A 600 26.88 -4.80 -13.21
CA GLU A 600 27.85 -5.86 -13.45
C GLU A 600 28.19 -6.54 -12.12
N ASP A 601 28.30 -7.86 -12.14
CA ASP A 601 28.83 -8.66 -11.02
C ASP A 601 28.13 -8.50 -9.66
N VAL A 602 26.84 -8.14 -9.66
CA VAL A 602 26.00 -8.08 -8.44
C VAL A 602 24.92 -9.15 -8.45
N ASP A 603 24.53 -9.63 -7.26
CA ASP A 603 23.40 -10.53 -7.09
C ASP A 603 22.08 -9.85 -7.52
N LYS A 604 21.12 -10.64 -8.02
CA LYS A 604 19.78 -10.20 -8.44
C LYS A 604 19.07 -9.37 -7.37
N ALA A 605 19.28 -9.68 -6.09
CA ALA A 605 18.71 -8.91 -4.99
C ALA A 605 19.27 -7.48 -4.89
N VAL A 606 20.56 -7.29 -5.19
CA VAL A 606 21.21 -5.97 -5.22
C VAL A 606 20.74 -5.16 -6.41
N HIS A 607 20.66 -5.78 -7.59
CA HIS A 607 20.10 -5.16 -8.79
C HIS A 607 18.64 -4.70 -8.54
N GLU A 608 17.83 -5.53 -7.89
CA GLU A 608 16.46 -5.20 -7.49
C GLU A 608 16.40 -4.02 -6.50
N GLY A 609 17.32 -3.97 -5.53
CA GLY A 609 17.44 -2.84 -4.61
C GLY A 609 17.75 -1.52 -5.33
N GLN A 610 18.63 -1.56 -6.33
CA GLN A 610 18.94 -0.39 -7.16
C GLN A 610 17.77 0.03 -8.05
N ARG A 611 17.04 -0.94 -8.64
CA ARG A 611 15.79 -0.66 -9.41
C ARG A 611 14.83 0.19 -8.59
N LYS A 612 14.52 -0.25 -7.35
CA LYS A 612 13.59 0.46 -6.47
C LYS A 612 14.08 1.85 -6.08
N LYS A 613 15.39 2.00 -5.83
CA LYS A 613 15.99 3.29 -5.51
C LYS A 613 15.88 4.27 -6.68
N ILE A 614 16.15 3.81 -7.90
CA ILE A 614 16.03 4.62 -9.12
C ILE A 614 14.57 5.02 -9.35
N ALA A 615 13.62 4.08 -9.26
CA ALA A 615 12.19 4.36 -9.40
C ALA A 615 11.74 5.46 -8.41
N ALA A 616 12.07 5.32 -7.12
CA ALA A 616 11.70 6.31 -6.11
C ALA A 616 12.30 7.71 -6.37
N LEU A 617 13.57 7.77 -6.80
CA LEU A 617 14.22 9.02 -7.14
C LEU A 617 13.55 9.72 -8.32
N ARG A 618 13.34 8.99 -9.42
CA ARG A 618 12.69 9.51 -10.63
C ARG A 618 11.25 9.95 -10.37
N MET A 619 10.55 9.27 -9.47
CA MET A 619 9.18 9.63 -9.08
C MET A 619 9.10 10.98 -8.36
N GLU A 620 10.07 11.29 -7.49
CA GLU A 620 10.14 12.59 -6.81
C GLU A 620 10.50 13.71 -7.80
N GLU A 621 11.44 13.48 -8.71
CA GLU A 621 11.77 14.43 -9.80
C GLU A 621 10.52 14.81 -10.62
N LEU A 622 9.72 13.80 -10.98
CA LEU A 622 8.49 13.97 -11.75
C LEU A 622 7.43 14.77 -10.97
N LYS A 623 7.34 14.52 -9.65
CA LYS A 623 6.45 15.27 -8.75
C LYS A 623 6.85 16.75 -8.66
N GLU A 624 8.13 17.03 -8.44
CA GLU A 624 8.65 18.41 -8.38
C GLU A 624 8.40 19.15 -9.69
N PHE A 625 8.68 18.50 -10.83
CA PHE A 625 8.41 19.04 -12.16
C PHE A 625 6.93 19.42 -12.35
N MET A 626 6.00 18.55 -11.95
CA MET A 626 4.57 18.83 -12.09
C MET A 626 4.09 19.91 -11.11
N MET A 627 4.57 19.91 -9.87
CA MET A 627 4.23 20.91 -8.86
C MET A 627 4.73 22.31 -9.23
N ALA A 628 5.85 22.41 -9.93
CA ALA A 628 6.32 23.68 -10.49
C ALA A 628 5.42 24.20 -11.64
N ASN A 629 4.57 23.35 -12.23
CA ASN A 629 3.83 23.62 -13.46
C ASN A 629 2.33 23.30 -13.37
N THR A 630 1.70 23.60 -12.22
CA THR A 630 0.30 23.25 -11.88
C THR A 630 -0.78 23.77 -12.85
N ASN A 631 -0.51 24.83 -13.61
CA ASN A 631 -1.44 25.38 -14.61
C ASN A 631 -1.49 24.56 -15.91
N ILE A 632 -0.49 23.70 -16.10
CA ILE A 632 -0.38 22.76 -17.22
C ILE A 632 -0.81 21.38 -16.73
N PHE A 633 -0.27 20.94 -15.60
CA PHE A 633 -0.54 19.64 -14.99
C PHE A 633 -1.41 19.84 -13.74
N SER A 634 -2.73 19.81 -13.90
CA SER A 634 -3.61 19.88 -12.73
C SER A 634 -3.47 18.60 -11.89
N THR A 635 -3.19 18.76 -10.61
CA THR A 635 -3.07 17.68 -9.63
C THR A 635 -4.33 17.49 -8.78
N THR A 636 -5.40 18.23 -9.06
CA THR A 636 -6.70 18.11 -8.35
C THR A 636 -7.63 17.09 -9.03
N ALA A 637 -8.33 16.31 -8.21
CA ALA A 637 -8.84 14.95 -8.43
C ALA A 637 -9.50 14.61 -9.78
N LYS A 638 -8.85 13.70 -10.51
CA LYS A 638 -9.24 12.32 -10.88
C LYS A 638 -8.30 11.93 -12.02
N PRO A 639 -7.03 11.60 -11.74
CA PRO A 639 -6.18 11.12 -12.82
C PRO A 639 -6.70 9.77 -13.27
N ILE A 640 -7.08 9.78 -14.52
CA ILE A 640 -7.55 8.64 -15.26
C ILE A 640 -6.30 8.07 -15.96
N GLY A 641 -5.85 6.88 -15.56
CA GLY A 641 -4.69 6.21 -16.14
C GLY A 641 -5.05 5.16 -17.19
N LYS A 642 -4.08 4.66 -17.95
CA LYS A 642 -4.32 3.58 -18.93
C LYS A 642 -4.87 2.30 -18.31
N LEU A 643 -4.38 1.94 -17.13
CA LEU A 643 -4.90 0.80 -16.38
C LEU A 643 -6.32 1.05 -15.88
N THR A 644 -6.64 2.28 -15.49
CA THR A 644 -8.04 2.66 -15.17
C THR A 644 -8.92 2.52 -16.41
N ALA A 645 -8.42 2.91 -17.58
CA ALA A 645 -9.09 2.70 -18.87
C ALA A 645 -9.38 1.22 -19.12
N TYR A 646 -8.37 0.37 -18.92
CA TYR A 646 -8.45 -1.08 -19.09
C TYR A 646 -9.51 -1.70 -18.16
N GLU A 647 -9.47 -1.40 -16.85
CA GLU A 647 -10.43 -1.95 -15.88
C GLU A 647 -11.85 -1.39 -16.09
N MET A 648 -11.97 -0.11 -16.44
CA MET A 648 -13.27 0.49 -16.81
C MET A 648 -13.84 -0.15 -18.08
N TRP A 649 -13.00 -0.41 -19.08
CA TRP A 649 -13.40 -1.11 -20.28
C TRP A 649 -13.92 -2.50 -19.96
N LYS A 650 -13.15 -3.26 -19.19
CA LYS A 650 -13.48 -4.64 -18.79
C LYS A 650 -14.78 -4.69 -18.00
N SER A 651 -14.90 -3.90 -16.94
CA SER A 651 -16.12 -3.85 -16.12
C SER A 651 -17.38 -3.42 -16.88
N SER A 652 -17.24 -2.59 -17.93
CA SER A 652 -18.39 -2.15 -18.74
C SER A 652 -18.97 -3.24 -19.66
N ARG A 653 -18.22 -4.33 -19.91
CA ARG A 653 -18.60 -5.38 -20.87
C ARG A 653 -18.86 -6.76 -20.27
N GLY A 654 -18.76 -6.90 -18.94
CA GLY A 654 -18.97 -8.16 -18.21
C GLY A 654 -17.74 -9.05 -18.26
#